data_AF-A0A127JXX2-F1
#
_entry.id   AF-A0A127JXX2-F1
#
_cell.length_a   1.000
_cell.length_b   1.000
_cell.length_c   1.000
_cell.angle_alpha   90.00
_cell.angle_beta   90.00
_cell.angle_gamma   90.00
#
_symmetry.space_group_name_H-M   'P 1'
#
loop_
_entity.id
_entity.type
_entity.pdbx_description
1 polymer ?
#
loop_
_entity_poly.entity_id
_entity_poly.type
_entity_poly.pdbx_seq_one_letter_code
_entity_poly.pdbx_strand_id
1 'polypeptide(L)'
;MKREPDPGALPALPSQPIGLDVLREKYLKADEANEQDVFHRVARALASMEREPVRAEFEQRFFDNLRTGAIGAGRIMSAAGTTLQATLINCFVQPVGDCIQGVDDDGFPGIYEALREAAETMRRGGGVGYDFSRIRPRGAEVRATASLASGPCSYIDVFDHSCATVESAGARRGAQMGVLRIDHPDVLEFITAKRKPGRWNNFNVSVAVTDEFIRTLQAGGEWALVHRAKPGAGLLAQGAHLRADGLWVYRSVPARELWDTVMKSAYDFAEPGILFADTINRENNLRYCEKITATNPCGEQPLPPYGCCNLGPVILPRFVRHPFGFGGAPQFDFEGFAQAVTLQVRALDNVLELTHWPLPQQRAEAMAKRRIGVGFTGLGDTLVMLGLRYDSPEGREMAARIARGMRDTAYAASVELAREKGPFPVFDAGSYLEAGTFASRLDEPLKQSIREHGIRNSHLLSIAPTGTVSLAFADNASNGIEPAFSWTYRRKKREGDGSTSEYDVEDHAWRLYRSLGGDVARLPASFVSALQMSAADHLAMMEAVQPYIDTAISKTVNIPADYPYDDFKGLYLEAWQAGLKGLATYRPNDILGAVLEVPATGAIEPEGAQAARASVDAMRAVIESRPQGNLPAVVEKIEYWTQQGRQRLYLVVSFLPLDDGRERAIEFFMPVGQSVESQQWITSSMRLLSLAARGGFLERALADMRKVAWDRGPVRLGTYAKADGTQVPLWHDSEVAAIAYAIQNIISRRRGEPVAALDPAEAPPVSTALPQTMAGRKCPECGAHALIRKDGCDWCSNCGHIGACG
;
A
#
# COMPACT_ATOMS: atom_id res chain seq x y z
N MET A 1 -50.93 1.10 -7.73
CA MET A 1 -50.96 1.43 -9.17
C MET A 1 -49.86 0.64 -9.86
N LYS A 2 -50.18 -0.31 -10.73
CA LYS A 2 -49.17 -1.00 -11.55
C LYS A 2 -48.64 0.02 -12.56
N ARG A 3 -47.41 0.51 -12.35
CA ARG A 3 -46.69 1.32 -13.34
C ARG A 3 -46.52 0.44 -14.57
N GLU A 4 -46.97 0.90 -15.73
CA GLU A 4 -46.56 0.31 -17.02
C GLU A 4 -45.02 0.29 -17.08
N PRO A 5 -44.39 -0.73 -17.68
CA PRO A 5 -42.94 -0.76 -17.81
C PRO A 5 -42.49 0.48 -18.59
N ASP A 6 -41.58 1.25 -17.97
CA ASP A 6 -41.01 2.44 -18.57
C ASP A 6 -40.36 2.06 -19.91
N PRO A 7 -40.82 2.61 -21.05
CA PRO A 7 -40.27 2.30 -22.37
C PRO A 7 -38.78 2.69 -22.52
N GLY A 8 -38.18 3.36 -21.53
CA GLY A 8 -36.74 3.62 -21.42
C GLY A 8 -35.97 2.69 -20.47
N ALA A 9 -36.58 1.69 -19.84
CA ALA A 9 -35.90 0.81 -18.90
C ALA A 9 -34.88 -0.10 -19.61
N LEU A 10 -33.60 0.02 -19.24
CA LEU A 10 -32.53 -0.83 -19.75
C LEU A 10 -32.81 -2.31 -19.43
N PRO A 11 -32.45 -3.24 -20.33
CA PRO A 11 -32.60 -4.67 -20.06
C PRO A 11 -31.80 -5.05 -18.81
N ALA A 12 -32.41 -5.84 -17.92
CA ALA A 12 -31.71 -6.38 -16.76
C ALA A 12 -30.63 -7.37 -17.23
N LEU A 13 -29.37 -7.02 -17.01
CA LEU A 13 -28.25 -7.91 -17.30
C LEU A 13 -28.13 -8.98 -16.20
N PRO A 14 -27.81 -10.24 -16.56
CA PRO A 14 -27.51 -11.26 -15.56
C PRO A 14 -26.28 -10.82 -14.75
N SER A 15 -26.30 -11.06 -13.43
CA SER A 15 -25.17 -10.71 -12.56
C SER A 15 -23.92 -11.51 -12.92
N GLN A 16 -22.76 -10.87 -12.89
CA GLN A 16 -21.48 -11.55 -13.10
C GLN A 16 -21.09 -12.38 -11.86
N PRO A 17 -20.53 -13.60 -12.01
CA PRO A 17 -20.15 -14.45 -10.87
C PRO A 17 -19.26 -13.74 -9.85
N ILE A 18 -18.24 -13.02 -10.32
CA ILE A 18 -17.34 -12.27 -9.44
C ILE A 18 -18.05 -11.15 -8.67
N GLY A 19 -19.04 -10.49 -9.29
CA GLY A 19 -19.82 -9.44 -8.64
C GLY A 19 -20.66 -10.01 -7.50
N LEU A 20 -21.30 -11.16 -7.73
CA LEU A 20 -22.04 -11.90 -6.71
C LEU A 20 -21.15 -12.38 -5.57
N ASP A 21 -19.97 -12.90 -5.89
CA ASP A 21 -19.03 -13.38 -4.86
C ASP A 21 -18.51 -12.24 -4.01
N VAL A 22 -18.17 -11.10 -4.61
CA VAL A 22 -17.77 -9.89 -3.87
C VAL A 22 -18.92 -9.33 -3.04
N LEU A 23 -20.15 -9.33 -3.57
CA LEU A 23 -21.35 -8.95 -2.82
C LEU A 23 -21.52 -9.84 -1.57
N ARG A 24 -21.47 -11.16 -1.75
CA ARG A 24 -21.60 -12.16 -0.67
C ARG A 24 -20.51 -12.06 0.37
N GLU A 25 -19.25 -11.96 -0.06
CA GLU A 25 -18.09 -11.95 0.83
C GLU A 25 -18.01 -10.65 1.63
N LYS A 26 -18.26 -9.50 0.99
CA LYS A 26 -17.91 -8.20 1.57
C LYS A 26 -19.09 -7.38 2.07
N TYR A 27 -20.31 -7.68 1.65
CA TYR A 27 -21.47 -6.81 1.89
C TYR A 27 -22.63 -7.52 2.56
N LEU A 28 -23.05 -8.68 2.06
CA LEU A 28 -24.16 -9.44 2.64
C LEU A 28 -23.86 -9.82 4.10
N LYS A 29 -24.90 -9.78 4.93
CA LYS A 29 -24.96 -10.33 6.28
C LYS A 29 -25.78 -11.62 6.28
N ALA A 30 -25.78 -12.35 7.39
CA ALA A 30 -26.31 -13.70 7.46
C ALA A 30 -27.80 -13.83 7.06
N ASP A 31 -28.56 -12.75 7.20
CA ASP A 31 -29.97 -12.63 6.87
C ASP A 31 -30.24 -11.95 5.51
N GLU A 32 -29.19 -11.59 4.75
CA GLU A 32 -29.29 -10.89 3.47
C GLU A 32 -29.00 -11.83 2.31
N ALA A 33 -29.85 -11.83 1.28
CA ALA A 33 -29.72 -12.68 0.10
C ALA A 33 -29.20 -11.93 -1.13
N ASN A 34 -29.49 -10.63 -1.24
CA ASN A 34 -29.18 -9.83 -2.42
C ASN A 34 -28.91 -8.35 -2.09
N GLU A 35 -28.57 -7.55 -3.10
CA GLU A 35 -28.25 -6.12 -2.94
C GLU A 35 -29.41 -5.28 -2.37
N GLN A 36 -30.67 -5.66 -2.60
CA GLN A 36 -31.83 -4.93 -2.09
C GLN A 36 -31.93 -5.04 -0.57
N ASP A 37 -31.54 -6.18 0.00
CA ASP A 37 -31.51 -6.38 1.45
C ASP A 37 -30.45 -5.45 2.08
N VAL A 38 -29.28 -5.34 1.44
CA VAL A 38 -28.24 -4.36 1.81
C VAL A 38 -28.79 -2.95 1.76
N PHE A 39 -29.53 -2.60 0.70
CA PHE A 39 -30.11 -1.27 0.55
C PHE A 39 -31.13 -0.97 1.65
N HIS A 40 -32.01 -1.91 1.99
CA HIS A 40 -32.94 -1.76 3.11
C HIS A 40 -32.22 -1.54 4.44
N ARG A 41 -31.20 -2.36 4.75
CA ARG A 41 -30.41 -2.19 5.98
C ARG A 41 -29.75 -0.81 6.04
N VAL A 42 -29.08 -0.40 4.96
CA VAL A 42 -28.37 0.88 4.89
C VAL A 42 -29.37 2.05 5.00
N ALA A 43 -30.47 2.01 4.26
CA ALA A 43 -31.49 3.06 4.28
C ALA A 43 -32.11 3.25 5.68
N ARG A 44 -32.46 2.15 6.34
CA ARG A 44 -32.98 2.18 7.72
C ARG A 44 -31.97 2.78 8.70
N ALA A 45 -30.70 2.43 8.56
CA ALA A 45 -29.64 2.97 9.40
C ALA A 45 -29.46 4.48 9.18
N LEU A 46 -29.45 4.95 7.93
CA LEU A 46 -29.36 6.37 7.60
C LEU A 46 -30.56 7.18 8.11
N ALA A 47 -31.77 6.64 7.97
CA ALA A 47 -32.99 7.27 8.44
C ALA A 47 -33.08 7.35 9.97
N SER A 48 -32.38 6.48 10.70
CA SER A 48 -32.38 6.53 12.17
C SER A 48 -31.83 7.85 12.73
N MET A 49 -31.00 8.57 11.97
CA MET A 49 -30.48 9.90 12.31
C MET A 49 -31.46 11.03 12.01
N GLU A 50 -32.57 10.75 11.34
CA GLU A 50 -33.65 11.71 11.13
C GLU A 50 -34.61 11.74 12.33
N ARG A 51 -35.32 12.87 12.46
CA ARG A 51 -36.34 13.06 13.49
C ARG A 51 -37.47 12.04 13.30
N GLU A 52 -37.99 11.53 14.41
CA GLU A 52 -38.98 10.45 14.43
C GLU A 52 -40.18 10.65 13.48
N PRO A 53 -40.80 11.85 13.36
CA PRO A 53 -41.97 12.04 12.50
C PRO A 53 -41.71 11.85 10.99
N VAL A 54 -40.46 12.05 10.55
CA VAL A 54 -40.07 11.96 9.13
C VAL A 54 -39.20 10.74 8.83
N ARG A 55 -38.88 9.93 9.85
CA ARG A 55 -37.96 8.79 9.74
C ARG A 55 -38.41 7.77 8.70
N ALA A 56 -39.68 7.38 8.70
CA ALA A 56 -40.20 6.39 7.75
C ALA A 56 -40.20 6.92 6.31
N GLU A 57 -40.48 8.20 6.11
CA GLU A 57 -40.38 8.85 4.79
C GLU A 57 -38.93 8.83 4.29
N PHE A 58 -37.97 9.23 5.14
CA PHE A 58 -36.56 9.24 4.77
C PHE A 58 -35.99 7.84 4.55
N GLU A 59 -36.44 6.83 5.30
CA GLU A 59 -36.07 5.43 5.05
C GLU A 59 -36.43 5.01 3.63
N GLN A 60 -37.67 5.27 3.21
CA GLN A 60 -38.11 4.98 1.84
C GLN A 60 -37.32 5.77 0.80
N ARG A 61 -37.10 7.07 1.05
CA ARG A 61 -36.34 7.94 0.16
C ARG A 61 -34.88 7.52 -0.01
N PHE A 62 -34.20 7.13 1.09
CA PHE A 62 -32.84 6.61 1.03
C PHE A 62 -32.79 5.27 0.29
N PHE A 63 -33.77 4.38 0.52
CA PHE A 63 -33.86 3.12 -0.19
C PHE A 63 -34.03 3.32 -1.71
N ASP A 64 -34.93 4.21 -2.12
CA ASP A 64 -35.15 4.55 -3.52
C ASP A 64 -33.91 5.21 -4.15
N ASN A 65 -33.18 6.03 -3.38
CA ASN A 65 -31.93 6.65 -3.84
C ASN A 65 -30.82 5.62 -4.09
N LEU A 66 -30.66 4.65 -3.17
CA LEU A 66 -29.72 3.53 -3.31
C LEU A 66 -30.06 2.68 -4.54
N ARG A 67 -31.35 2.38 -4.77
CA ARG A 67 -31.83 1.69 -5.97
C ARG A 67 -31.59 2.49 -7.25
N THR A 68 -31.69 3.82 -7.19
CA THR A 68 -31.42 4.70 -8.34
C THR A 68 -29.94 4.71 -8.70
N GLY A 69 -29.05 4.46 -7.73
CA GLY A 69 -27.62 4.28 -7.97
C GLY A 69 -26.72 5.20 -7.15
N ALA A 70 -27.27 6.03 -6.26
CA ALA A 70 -26.49 6.81 -5.32
C ALA A 70 -26.19 5.96 -4.08
N ILE A 71 -25.02 5.32 -4.09
CA ILE A 71 -24.62 4.34 -3.08
C ILE A 71 -23.60 4.93 -2.08
N GLY A 72 -23.51 4.32 -0.89
CA GLY A 72 -22.40 4.57 0.01
C GLY A 72 -21.12 3.92 -0.51
N ALA A 73 -19.96 4.43 -0.09
CA ALA A 73 -18.71 3.72 -0.31
C ALA A 73 -18.64 2.42 0.51
N GLY A 74 -17.63 1.61 0.25
CA GLY A 74 -17.59 0.22 0.70
C GLY A 74 -17.61 -0.01 2.22
N ARG A 75 -17.42 1.01 3.06
CA ARG A 75 -17.58 0.91 4.53
C ARG A 75 -19.03 1.13 4.96
N ILE A 76 -19.71 2.14 4.40
CA ILE A 76 -21.15 2.39 4.60
C ILE A 76 -21.94 1.15 4.19
N MET A 77 -21.75 0.66 2.95
CA MET A 77 -22.53 -0.48 2.42
C MET A 77 -22.30 -1.77 3.21
N SER A 78 -21.10 -1.94 3.77
CA SER A 78 -20.73 -3.14 4.54
C SER A 78 -21.24 -3.12 5.98
N ALA A 79 -21.31 -1.97 6.65
CA ALA A 79 -21.42 -1.91 8.11
C ALA A 79 -22.58 -1.07 8.65
N ALA A 80 -23.16 -0.15 7.87
CA ALA A 80 -24.30 0.64 8.35
C ALA A 80 -25.47 -0.27 8.71
N GLY A 81 -26.07 -0.06 9.88
CA GLY A 81 -27.19 -0.88 10.37
C GLY A 81 -26.82 -2.27 10.88
N THR A 82 -25.52 -2.58 10.99
CA THR A 82 -25.04 -3.84 11.60
C THR A 82 -24.70 -3.64 13.08
N THR A 83 -24.49 -4.73 13.81
CA THR A 83 -23.98 -4.71 15.19
C THR A 83 -22.46 -4.51 15.29
N LEU A 84 -21.76 -4.45 14.14
CA LEU A 84 -20.32 -4.27 14.09
C LEU A 84 -19.94 -2.86 14.56
N GLN A 85 -19.04 -2.76 15.52
CA GLN A 85 -18.43 -1.49 15.92
C GLN A 85 -17.34 -1.03 14.94
N ALA A 86 -17.64 -1.06 13.65
CA ALA A 86 -16.78 -0.58 12.59
C ALA A 86 -17.09 0.90 12.26
N THR A 87 -16.10 1.62 11.75
CA THR A 87 -16.33 2.98 11.27
C THR A 87 -16.92 2.95 9.86
N LEU A 88 -17.86 3.85 9.60
CA LEU A 88 -18.47 4.04 8.27
C LEU A 88 -17.64 5.01 7.40
N ILE A 89 -16.58 5.57 7.96
CA ILE A 89 -15.70 6.54 7.32
C ILE A 89 -14.57 5.81 6.59
N ASN A 90 -14.27 6.22 5.35
CA ASN A 90 -13.26 5.56 4.53
C ASN A 90 -11.86 6.15 4.73
N CYS A 91 -11.79 7.46 4.89
CA CYS A 91 -10.57 8.24 4.69
C CYS A 91 -10.22 9.02 5.96
N PHE A 92 -8.97 8.92 6.39
CA PHE A 92 -8.44 9.64 7.56
C PHE A 92 -7.03 10.17 7.26
N VAL A 93 -6.66 11.27 7.92
CA VAL A 93 -5.27 11.71 8.07
C VAL A 93 -4.92 11.80 9.55
N GLN A 94 -3.87 11.09 9.95
CA GLN A 94 -3.37 11.04 11.31
C GLN A 94 -2.10 11.90 11.42
N PRO A 95 -2.06 12.91 12.32
CA PRO A 95 -0.84 13.65 12.55
C PRO A 95 0.23 12.81 13.24
N VAL A 96 1.50 13.14 12.96
CA VAL A 96 2.67 12.55 13.60
C VAL A 96 3.61 13.69 14.03
N GLY A 97 3.84 13.83 15.33
CA GLY A 97 4.68 14.85 15.94
C GLY A 97 6.15 14.44 16.05
N ASP A 98 7.02 15.43 16.31
CA ASP A 98 8.48 15.24 16.44
C ASP A 98 8.92 14.85 17.86
N CYS A 99 8.27 13.85 18.44
CA CYS A 99 8.65 13.26 19.71
C CYS A 99 8.29 11.76 19.74
N ILE A 100 8.93 10.98 20.62
CA ILE A 100 8.70 9.53 20.67
C ILE A 100 7.34 9.19 21.28
N GLN A 101 6.98 9.87 22.37
CA GLN A 101 5.76 9.66 23.16
C GLN A 101 5.20 11.01 23.63
N GLY A 102 3.92 11.01 24.03
CA GLY A 102 3.23 12.22 24.49
C GLY A 102 2.81 13.11 23.32
N VAL A 103 3.00 14.42 23.47
CA VAL A 103 2.74 15.41 22.43
C VAL A 103 4.01 16.24 22.20
N ASP A 104 4.23 16.70 20.97
CA ASP A 104 5.32 17.62 20.66
C ASP A 104 4.96 19.07 21.00
N ASP A 105 5.91 19.99 20.78
CA ASP A 105 5.76 21.42 21.13
C ASP A 105 4.60 22.11 20.38
N ASP A 106 4.15 21.54 19.25
CA ASP A 106 3.02 22.05 18.46
C ASP A 106 1.71 21.31 18.80
N GLY A 107 1.72 20.42 19.79
CA GLY A 107 0.56 19.66 20.25
C GLY A 107 0.22 18.44 19.39
N PHE A 108 1.11 17.99 18.49
CA PHE A 108 0.88 16.77 17.71
C PHE A 108 1.26 15.52 18.52
N PRO A 109 0.54 14.39 18.35
CA PRO A 109 0.86 13.16 19.06
C PRO A 109 2.25 12.65 18.65
N GLY A 110 3.05 12.21 19.61
CA GLY A 110 4.33 11.56 19.35
C GLY A 110 4.19 10.31 18.49
N ILE A 111 5.30 9.85 17.94
CA ILE A 111 5.35 8.80 16.92
C ILE A 111 4.62 7.51 17.35
N TYR A 112 4.84 7.03 18.58
CA TYR A 112 4.17 5.81 19.05
C TYR A 112 2.70 6.03 19.44
N GLU A 113 2.32 7.25 19.84
CA GLU A 113 0.91 7.58 20.05
C GLU A 113 0.16 7.64 18.73
N ALA A 114 0.73 8.30 17.72
CA ALA A 114 0.18 8.34 16.37
C ALA A 114 0.06 6.94 15.76
N LEU A 115 1.06 6.07 15.98
CA LEU A 115 1.01 4.67 15.55
C LEU A 115 -0.16 3.91 16.22
N ARG A 116 -0.33 4.06 17.54
CA ARG A 116 -1.42 3.43 18.29
C ARG A 116 -2.79 3.93 17.81
N GLU A 117 -2.92 5.24 17.62
CA GLU A 117 -4.13 5.90 17.12
C GLU A 117 -4.49 5.44 15.70
N ALA A 118 -3.49 5.34 14.83
CA ALA A 118 -3.66 4.82 13.48
C ALA A 118 -4.04 3.34 13.45
N ALA A 119 -3.42 2.51 14.28
CA ALA A 119 -3.75 1.10 14.40
C ALA A 119 -5.22 0.90 14.82
N GLU A 120 -5.72 1.68 15.78
CA GLU A 120 -7.15 1.64 16.15
C GLU A 120 -8.06 2.08 15.00
N THR A 121 -7.66 3.11 14.25
CA THR A 121 -8.40 3.59 13.08
C THR A 121 -8.48 2.52 11.98
N MET A 122 -7.36 1.88 11.66
CA MET A 122 -7.29 0.80 10.67
C MET A 122 -8.04 -0.45 11.12
N ARG A 123 -7.93 -0.83 12.40
CA ARG A 123 -8.68 -1.95 13.00
C ARG A 123 -10.19 -1.77 12.80
N ARG A 124 -10.69 -0.54 12.92
CA ARG A 124 -12.11 -0.21 12.66
C ARG A 124 -12.49 -0.02 11.19
N GLY A 125 -11.51 0.07 10.29
CA GLY A 125 -11.74 0.12 8.85
C GLY A 125 -11.25 1.36 8.10
N GLY A 126 -10.70 2.35 8.78
CA GLY A 126 -10.20 3.55 8.12
C GLY A 126 -8.92 3.30 7.33
N GLY A 127 -8.80 3.87 6.13
CA GLY A 127 -7.52 4.06 5.46
C GLY A 127 -6.87 5.35 5.97
N VAL A 128 -5.58 5.32 6.29
CA VAL A 128 -4.91 6.39 7.04
C VAL A 128 -3.75 6.99 6.27
N GLY A 129 -3.73 8.31 6.11
CA GLY A 129 -2.57 9.05 5.62
C GLY A 129 -1.81 9.78 6.71
N TYR A 130 -0.54 10.09 6.43
CA TYR A 130 0.35 10.79 7.36
C TYR A 130 1.24 11.79 6.62
N ASP A 131 1.52 12.91 7.27
CA ASP A 131 2.65 13.78 6.93
C ASP A 131 3.80 13.49 7.88
N PHE A 132 4.85 12.85 7.37
CA PHE A 132 6.04 12.50 8.14
C PHE A 132 7.07 13.65 8.20
N SER A 133 6.81 14.79 7.56
CA SER A 133 7.78 15.90 7.43
C SER A 133 8.07 16.65 8.72
N ARG A 134 7.29 16.42 9.80
CA ARG A 134 7.56 16.96 11.13
C ARG A 134 8.68 16.21 11.85
N ILE A 135 8.83 14.91 11.57
CA ILE A 135 9.83 14.08 12.24
C ILE A 135 11.21 14.57 11.83
N ARG A 136 12.05 14.85 12.81
CA ARG A 136 13.40 15.35 12.55
C ARG A 136 14.22 14.41 11.66
N PRO A 137 15.08 14.97 10.80
CA PRO A 137 15.87 14.18 9.86
C PRO A 137 16.90 13.29 10.55
N ARG A 138 17.38 12.29 9.81
CA ARG A 138 18.50 11.46 10.22
C ARG A 138 19.73 12.32 10.51
N GLY A 139 20.38 12.06 11.65
CA GLY A 139 21.54 12.85 12.08
C GLY A 139 21.19 14.18 12.74
N ALA A 140 19.92 14.53 12.95
CA ALA A 140 19.52 15.63 13.80
C ALA A 140 19.86 15.36 15.29
N GLU A 141 20.15 16.41 16.05
CA GLU A 141 20.47 16.34 17.47
C GLU A 141 19.21 15.96 18.29
N VAL A 142 19.36 14.99 19.20
CA VAL A 142 18.35 14.65 20.22
C VAL A 142 18.89 15.05 21.58
N ARG A 143 18.54 16.27 22.01
CA ARG A 143 19.10 16.91 23.22
C ARG A 143 18.98 16.06 24.47
N ALA A 144 17.82 15.43 24.70
CA ALA A 144 17.54 14.68 25.93
C ALA A 144 18.45 13.46 26.14
N THR A 145 18.91 12.83 25.05
CA THR A 145 19.69 11.59 25.09
C THR A 145 21.12 11.77 24.57
N ALA A 146 21.51 13.00 24.21
CA ALA A 146 22.77 13.30 23.53
C ALA A 146 23.07 12.36 22.33
N SER A 147 22.02 11.99 21.59
CA SER A 147 22.09 11.04 20.47
C SER A 147 21.69 11.70 19.14
N LEU A 148 21.78 10.94 18.06
CA LEU A 148 21.34 11.35 16.72
C LEU A 148 20.01 10.67 16.37
N ALA A 149 19.15 11.38 15.65
CA ALA A 149 17.86 10.87 15.20
C ALA A 149 17.99 9.90 14.01
N SER A 150 17.04 8.98 13.90
CA SER A 150 16.99 7.95 12.84
C SER A 150 16.34 8.44 11.54
N GLY A 151 15.55 9.52 11.58
CA GLY A 151 14.82 10.08 10.43
C GLY A 151 13.45 9.45 10.18
N PRO A 152 12.55 10.11 9.42
CA PRO A 152 11.19 9.67 9.16
C PRO A 152 11.11 8.31 8.46
N CYS A 153 11.99 8.03 7.49
CA CYS A 153 11.97 6.77 6.72
C CYS A 153 12.06 5.53 7.63
N SER A 154 12.84 5.61 8.71
CA SER A 154 12.95 4.52 9.69
C SER A 154 11.67 4.30 10.51
N TYR A 155 10.90 5.36 10.77
CA TYR A 155 9.62 5.25 11.46
C TYR A 155 8.50 4.82 10.50
N ILE A 156 8.55 5.18 9.23
CA ILE A 156 7.65 4.62 8.21
C ILE A 156 7.79 3.09 8.16
N ASP A 157 9.02 2.55 8.29
CA ASP A 157 9.22 1.11 8.42
C ASP A 157 8.42 0.53 9.61
N VAL A 158 8.38 1.21 10.77
CA VAL A 158 7.59 0.76 11.94
C VAL A 158 6.08 0.77 11.65
N PHE A 159 5.57 1.83 11.02
CA PHE A 159 4.15 1.92 10.64
C PHE A 159 3.75 0.85 9.62
N ASP A 160 4.64 0.51 8.68
CA ASP A 160 4.41 -0.52 7.67
C ASP A 160 4.28 -1.91 8.32
N HIS A 161 5.19 -2.26 9.24
CA HIS A 161 5.12 -3.53 9.98
C HIS A 161 3.89 -3.62 10.90
N SER A 162 3.49 -2.51 11.51
CA SER A 162 2.25 -2.46 12.31
C SER A 162 1.03 -2.75 11.44
N CYS A 163 0.91 -2.09 10.29
CA CYS A 163 -0.21 -2.31 9.38
C CYS A 163 -0.27 -3.75 8.85
N ALA A 164 0.88 -4.39 8.60
CA ALA A 164 0.92 -5.80 8.20
C ALA A 164 0.33 -6.75 9.27
N THR A 165 0.32 -6.33 10.54
CA THR A 165 -0.17 -7.13 11.67
C THR A 165 -1.64 -6.84 12.01
N VAL A 166 -2.12 -5.62 11.74
CA VAL A 166 -3.49 -5.21 12.07
C VAL A 166 -4.48 -5.72 11.03
N GLU A 167 -5.24 -6.76 11.38
CA GLU A 167 -6.40 -7.17 10.59
C GLU A 167 -7.52 -6.13 10.73
N SER A 168 -7.96 -5.54 9.61
CA SER A 168 -9.06 -4.58 9.60
C SER A 168 -10.40 -5.31 9.67
N ALA A 169 -11.36 -4.76 10.43
CA ALA A 169 -12.73 -5.27 10.48
C ALA A 169 -13.31 -5.48 9.06
N GLY A 170 -13.83 -6.69 8.84
CA GLY A 170 -14.40 -7.12 7.55
C GLY A 170 -13.40 -7.67 6.53
N ALA A 171 -12.35 -8.37 6.99
CA ALA A 171 -11.39 -9.11 6.15
C ALA A 171 -10.63 -8.25 5.11
N ARG A 172 -10.33 -6.99 5.43
CA ARG A 172 -9.55 -6.09 4.55
C ARG A 172 -8.13 -5.87 5.11
N ARG A 173 -7.14 -5.74 4.23
CA ARG A 173 -5.80 -5.25 4.62
C ARG A 173 -5.86 -3.75 4.87
N GLY A 174 -5.09 -3.25 5.84
CA GLY A 174 -4.89 -1.82 6.05
C GLY A 174 -4.23 -1.19 4.81
N ALA A 175 -4.58 0.06 4.53
CA ALA A 175 -3.99 0.84 3.44
C ALA A 175 -3.57 2.20 3.99
N GLN A 176 -2.36 2.62 3.62
CA GLN A 176 -1.75 3.83 4.17
C GLN A 176 -1.21 4.78 3.09
N MET A 177 -1.14 6.07 3.40
CA MET A 177 -0.42 7.08 2.60
C MET A 177 0.70 7.70 3.43
N GLY A 178 1.92 7.67 2.91
CA GLY A 178 3.05 8.42 3.47
C GLY A 178 3.31 9.66 2.62
N VAL A 179 3.33 10.83 3.24
CA VAL A 179 3.71 12.09 2.59
C VAL A 179 4.97 12.66 3.22
N LEU A 180 5.88 13.13 2.36
CA LEU A 180 7.06 13.89 2.77
C LEU A 180 7.24 15.11 1.86
N ARG A 181 7.58 16.26 2.44
CA ARG A 181 7.84 17.50 1.68
C ARG A 181 9.10 17.38 0.82
N ILE A 182 9.06 18.03 -0.34
CA ILE A 182 10.19 18.08 -1.30
C ILE A 182 11.46 18.73 -0.73
N ASP A 183 11.34 19.54 0.32
CA ASP A 183 12.44 20.21 1.01
C ASP A 183 12.91 19.48 2.28
N HIS A 184 12.35 18.32 2.62
CA HIS A 184 12.79 17.57 3.79
C HIS A 184 14.20 16.96 3.55
N PRO A 185 15.16 17.04 4.50
CA PRO A 185 16.53 16.52 4.30
C PRO A 185 16.64 15.05 3.89
N ASP A 186 15.72 14.21 4.36
CA ASP A 186 15.64 12.79 4.03
C ASP A 186 14.77 12.46 2.79
N VAL A 187 14.34 13.47 2.01
CA VAL A 187 13.45 13.25 0.87
C VAL A 187 14.02 12.33 -0.21
N LEU A 188 15.34 12.36 -0.44
CA LEU A 188 15.98 11.44 -1.40
C LEU A 188 15.89 9.98 -0.96
N GLU A 189 16.01 9.69 0.34
CA GLU A 189 15.79 8.33 0.85
C GLU A 189 14.34 7.92 0.65
N PHE A 190 13.40 8.82 0.95
CA PHE A 190 11.97 8.59 0.79
C PHE A 190 11.58 8.29 -0.67
N ILE A 191 12.05 9.09 -1.64
CA ILE A 191 11.78 8.92 -3.08
C ILE A 191 12.27 7.56 -3.59
N THR A 192 13.35 7.03 -3.01
CA THR A 192 14.00 5.80 -3.46
C THR A 192 13.67 4.58 -2.61
N ALA A 193 12.89 4.74 -1.54
CA ALA A 193 12.68 3.70 -0.54
C ALA A 193 12.04 2.43 -1.13
N LYS A 194 11.01 2.58 -1.97
CA LYS A 194 10.29 1.46 -2.60
C LYS A 194 11.03 0.85 -3.80
N ARG A 195 12.20 1.38 -4.18
CA ARG A 195 13.11 0.68 -5.10
C ARG A 195 13.65 -0.61 -4.48
N LYS A 196 13.64 -0.72 -3.15
CA LYS A 196 13.93 -1.96 -2.42
C LYS A 196 12.67 -2.83 -2.39
N PRO A 197 12.67 -4.02 -3.04
CA PRO A 197 11.50 -4.90 -3.02
C PRO A 197 11.05 -5.24 -1.60
N GLY A 198 9.75 -5.16 -1.36
CA GLY A 198 9.13 -5.51 -0.08
C GLY A 198 9.15 -4.41 1.00
N ARG A 199 9.83 -3.28 0.79
CA ARG A 199 9.78 -2.15 1.72
C ARG A 199 8.53 -1.32 1.45
N TRP A 200 7.74 -1.04 2.49
CA TRP A 200 6.56 -0.17 2.43
C TRP A 200 5.42 -0.72 1.55
N ASN A 201 5.18 -2.03 1.61
CA ASN A 201 4.14 -2.70 0.83
C ASN A 201 2.71 -2.29 1.23
N ASN A 202 2.52 -1.75 2.44
CA ASN A 202 1.19 -1.30 2.91
C ASN A 202 1.00 0.22 2.76
N PHE A 203 1.95 0.91 2.12
CA PHE A 203 1.94 2.34 1.88
C PHE A 203 1.91 2.63 0.38
N ASN A 204 1.03 3.55 -0.01
CA ASN A 204 1.33 4.45 -1.11
C ASN A 204 2.21 5.58 -0.58
N VAL A 205 3.15 6.08 -1.37
CA VAL A 205 3.94 7.26 -0.99
C VAL A 205 3.80 8.39 -2.00
N SER A 206 3.80 9.62 -1.51
CA SER A 206 3.79 10.82 -2.36
C SER A 206 4.68 11.92 -1.81
N VAL A 207 5.28 12.68 -2.71
CA VAL A 207 6.08 13.86 -2.35
C VAL A 207 5.20 15.10 -2.44
N ALA A 208 5.17 15.91 -1.38
CA ALA A 208 4.49 17.19 -1.38
C ALA A 208 5.41 18.26 -2.01
N VAL A 209 5.01 18.74 -3.19
CA VAL A 209 5.77 19.69 -4.02
C VAL A 209 5.10 21.06 -3.96
N THR A 210 5.90 22.12 -3.76
CA THR A 210 5.44 23.52 -3.75
C THR A 210 5.63 24.17 -5.12
N ASP A 211 4.88 25.25 -5.38
CA ASP A 211 5.03 26.06 -6.57
C ASP A 211 6.43 26.71 -6.61
N GLU A 212 7.00 27.02 -5.44
CA GLU A 212 8.36 27.54 -5.31
C GLU A 212 9.42 26.55 -5.80
N PHE A 213 9.27 25.26 -5.48
CA PHE A 213 10.16 24.22 -5.99
C PHE A 213 10.10 24.15 -7.52
N ILE A 214 8.89 24.14 -8.11
CA ILE A 214 8.74 24.05 -9.57
C ILE A 214 9.34 25.28 -10.26
N ARG A 215 9.12 26.49 -9.73
CA ARG A 215 9.75 27.72 -10.25
C ARG A 215 11.27 27.65 -10.17
N THR A 216 11.82 27.13 -9.07
CA THR A 216 13.28 26.97 -8.88
C THR A 216 13.85 25.94 -9.84
N LEU A 217 13.15 24.83 -10.05
CA LEU A 217 13.48 23.81 -11.04
C LEU A 217 13.55 24.39 -12.46
N GLN A 218 12.54 25.17 -12.86
CA GLN A 218 12.50 25.83 -14.17
C GLN A 218 13.63 26.85 -14.34
N ALA A 219 13.99 27.56 -13.28
CA ALA A 219 15.12 28.50 -13.27
C ALA A 219 16.50 27.82 -13.21
N GLY A 220 16.56 26.50 -13.05
CA GLY A 220 17.82 25.76 -12.90
C GLY A 220 18.56 26.06 -11.59
N GLY A 221 17.82 26.42 -10.53
CA GLY A 221 18.38 26.82 -9.25
C GLY A 221 18.70 25.66 -8.29
N GLU A 222 19.35 26.02 -7.19
CA GLU A 222 19.59 25.15 -6.03
C GLU A 222 18.36 25.14 -5.11
N TRP A 223 18.10 23.98 -4.50
CA TRP A 223 17.03 23.77 -3.54
C TRP A 223 17.61 23.41 -2.17
N ALA A 224 17.26 24.20 -1.16
CA ALA A 224 17.71 23.97 0.21
C ALA A 224 16.84 22.91 0.87
N LEU A 225 17.47 21.86 1.42
CA LEU A 225 16.78 20.90 2.26
C LEU A 225 16.83 21.33 3.73
N VAL A 226 15.66 21.54 4.31
CA VAL A 226 15.50 22.29 5.55
C VAL A 226 14.65 21.58 6.59
N HIS A 227 14.99 21.78 7.86
CA HIS A 227 14.17 21.35 8.99
C HIS A 227 14.37 22.25 10.22
N ARG A 228 13.39 22.32 11.12
CA ARG A 228 13.48 23.09 12.39
C ARG A 228 14.50 22.51 13.37
N ALA A 229 14.67 21.19 13.32
CA ALA A 229 15.58 20.46 14.20
C ALA A 229 17.03 20.82 13.88
N LYS A 230 17.84 20.96 14.93
CA LYS A 230 19.26 21.27 14.77
C LYS A 230 20.02 20.04 14.25
N PRO A 231 20.86 20.16 13.20
CA PRO A 231 21.74 19.10 12.76
C PRO A 231 22.78 18.73 13.83
N GLY A 232 23.19 17.46 13.88
CA GLY A 232 24.31 17.04 14.72
C GLY A 232 25.64 17.65 14.30
N ALA A 233 26.65 17.58 15.18
CA ALA A 233 27.96 18.21 14.98
C ALA A 233 28.64 17.83 13.64
N GLY A 234 28.48 16.59 13.19
CA GLY A 234 29.04 16.14 11.90
C GLY A 234 28.42 16.87 10.69
N LEU A 235 27.12 17.15 10.72
CA LEU A 235 26.43 17.88 9.65
C LEU A 235 26.74 19.38 9.69
N LEU A 236 26.91 19.96 10.89
CA LEU A 236 27.40 21.33 11.05
C LEU A 236 28.80 21.50 10.46
N ALA A 237 29.69 20.54 10.70
CA ALA A 237 31.02 20.53 10.10
C ALA A 237 31.00 20.40 8.57
N GLN A 238 29.93 19.85 7.99
CA GLN A 238 29.70 19.74 6.54
C GLN A 238 29.02 20.98 5.94
N GLY A 239 28.82 22.05 6.71
CA GLY A 239 28.28 23.32 6.23
C GLY A 239 26.79 23.53 6.49
N ALA A 240 26.14 22.66 7.29
CA ALA A 240 24.78 22.91 7.72
C ALA A 240 24.71 24.18 8.58
N HIS A 241 23.74 25.04 8.30
CA HIS A 241 23.65 26.37 8.91
C HIS A 241 22.19 26.79 9.13
N LEU A 242 21.99 27.73 10.06
CA LEU A 242 20.68 28.27 10.40
C LEU A 242 20.34 29.45 9.49
N ARG A 243 19.18 29.42 8.85
CA ARG A 243 18.61 30.56 8.13
C ARG A 243 17.96 31.56 9.09
N ALA A 244 17.72 32.77 8.59
CA ALA A 244 17.07 33.84 9.35
C ALA A 244 15.62 33.51 9.79
N ASP A 245 14.94 32.61 9.10
CA ASP A 245 13.58 32.13 9.42
C ASP A 245 13.56 31.02 10.48
N GLY A 246 14.71 30.64 11.04
CA GLY A 246 14.81 29.61 12.07
C GLY A 246 14.88 28.18 11.54
N LEU A 247 14.94 27.96 10.23
CA LEU A 247 15.13 26.64 9.64
C LEU A 247 16.62 26.34 9.43
N TRP A 248 17.04 25.13 9.81
CA TRP A 248 18.37 24.64 9.50
C TRP A 248 18.41 24.10 8.08
N VAL A 249 19.35 24.61 7.28
CA VAL A 249 19.72 24.02 5.99
C VAL A 249 20.68 22.88 6.28
N TYR A 250 20.25 21.66 5.99
CA TYR A 250 21.07 20.46 6.14
C TYR A 250 22.01 20.28 4.95
N ARG A 251 21.51 20.60 3.75
CA ARG A 251 22.24 20.62 2.48
C ARG A 251 21.47 21.42 1.45
N SER A 252 22.15 21.90 0.42
CA SER A 252 21.51 22.38 -0.81
C SER A 252 21.87 21.43 -1.94
N VAL A 253 20.91 21.19 -2.83
CA VAL A 253 21.08 20.32 -4.01
C VAL A 253 20.46 20.99 -5.22
N PRO A 254 20.95 20.74 -6.46
CA PRO A 254 20.26 21.20 -7.65
C PRO A 254 18.80 20.73 -7.66
N ALA A 255 17.84 21.62 -7.88
CA ALA A 255 16.42 21.23 -7.90
C ALA A 255 16.15 20.13 -8.95
N ARG A 256 16.90 20.15 -10.05
CA ARG A 256 16.90 19.12 -11.10
C ARG A 256 17.28 17.74 -10.58
N GLU A 257 18.23 17.63 -9.64
CA GLU A 257 18.66 16.34 -9.09
C GLU A 257 17.50 15.64 -8.34
N LEU A 258 16.79 16.41 -7.51
CA LEU A 258 15.60 15.91 -6.80
C LEU A 258 14.52 15.50 -7.80
N TRP A 259 14.22 16.38 -8.76
CA TRP A 259 13.19 16.13 -9.76
C TRP A 259 13.48 14.89 -10.61
N ASP A 260 14.69 14.78 -11.16
CA ASP A 260 15.10 13.62 -11.96
C ASP A 260 15.02 12.33 -11.15
N THR A 261 15.33 12.39 -9.84
CA THR A 261 15.21 11.22 -8.96
C THR A 261 13.74 10.82 -8.74
N VAL A 262 12.83 11.78 -8.55
CA VAL A 262 11.38 11.53 -8.48
C VAL A 262 10.89 10.91 -9.79
N MET A 263 11.22 11.53 -10.93
CA MET A 263 10.76 11.08 -12.24
C MET A 263 11.27 9.67 -12.58
N LYS A 264 12.54 9.35 -12.30
CA LYS A 264 13.07 7.99 -12.50
C LYS A 264 12.37 6.97 -11.60
N SER A 265 12.16 7.31 -10.31
CA SER A 265 11.43 6.43 -9.40
C SER A 265 10.00 6.17 -9.89
N ALA A 266 9.26 7.22 -10.25
CA ALA A 266 7.88 7.09 -10.72
C ALA A 266 7.79 6.32 -12.06
N TYR A 267 8.75 6.51 -12.97
CA TYR A 267 8.79 5.80 -14.25
C TYR A 267 9.10 4.30 -14.11
N ASP A 268 10.11 3.97 -13.29
CA ASP A 268 10.58 2.59 -13.13
C ASP A 268 9.75 1.79 -12.12
N PHE A 269 9.20 2.45 -11.08
CA PHE A 269 8.57 1.81 -9.92
C PHE A 269 7.14 2.30 -9.62
N ALA A 270 6.55 3.16 -10.47
CA ALA A 270 5.21 3.75 -10.31
C ALA A 270 5.00 4.63 -9.05
N GLU A 271 6.06 4.87 -8.27
CA GLU A 271 6.03 5.66 -7.03
C GLU A 271 7.33 6.44 -6.85
N PRO A 272 7.34 7.59 -6.14
CA PRO A 272 6.21 8.19 -5.45
C PRO A 272 5.27 8.96 -6.39
N GLY A 273 4.01 9.14 -5.96
CA GLY A 273 3.13 10.16 -6.53
C GLY A 273 3.57 11.58 -6.17
N ILE A 274 2.93 12.59 -6.76
CA ILE A 274 3.13 14.00 -6.41
C ILE A 274 1.83 14.60 -5.89
N LEU A 275 1.94 15.37 -4.81
CA LEU A 275 0.88 16.23 -4.30
C LEU A 275 1.32 17.69 -4.47
N PHE A 276 0.54 18.50 -5.16
CA PHE A 276 0.81 19.92 -5.34
C PHE A 276 0.28 20.70 -4.14
N ALA A 277 1.14 20.84 -3.12
CA ALA A 277 0.77 21.30 -1.78
C ALA A 277 0.14 22.69 -1.78
N ASP A 278 0.65 23.60 -2.61
CA ASP A 278 0.17 24.97 -2.71
C ASP A 278 -1.19 25.03 -3.41
N THR A 279 -1.42 24.24 -4.46
CA THR A 279 -2.72 24.11 -5.10
C THR A 279 -3.77 23.55 -4.14
N ILE A 280 -3.43 22.47 -3.41
CA ILE A 280 -4.32 21.87 -2.40
C ILE A 280 -4.75 22.91 -1.36
N ASN A 281 -3.81 23.68 -0.81
CA ASN A 281 -4.13 24.65 0.24
C ASN A 281 -4.76 25.95 -0.30
N ARG A 282 -4.39 26.39 -1.50
CA ARG A 282 -5.01 27.54 -2.15
C ARG A 282 -6.49 27.29 -2.40
N GLU A 283 -6.85 26.11 -2.88
CA GLU A 283 -8.23 25.73 -3.19
C GLU A 283 -9.05 25.27 -1.97
N ASN A 284 -8.41 24.99 -0.83
CA ASN A 284 -9.11 24.55 0.37
C ASN A 284 -10.09 25.62 0.87
N ASN A 285 -11.39 25.28 0.95
CA ASN A 285 -12.42 26.18 1.44
C ASN A 285 -12.23 26.61 2.91
N LEU A 286 -11.45 25.84 3.67
CA LEU A 286 -11.16 26.10 5.08
C LEU A 286 -9.73 26.60 5.34
N ARG A 287 -9.01 27.08 4.31
CA ARG A 287 -7.61 27.54 4.47
C ARG A 287 -7.40 28.64 5.53
N TYR A 288 -8.47 29.31 5.96
CA TYR A 288 -8.44 30.31 7.03
C TYR A 288 -8.29 29.71 8.45
N CYS A 289 -8.63 28.43 8.65
CA CYS A 289 -8.60 27.79 9.97
C CYS A 289 -7.91 26.43 9.99
N GLU A 290 -7.36 25.97 8.87
CA GLU A 290 -6.60 24.72 8.79
C GLU A 290 -5.56 24.73 7.67
N LYS A 291 -4.63 23.78 7.75
CA LYS A 291 -3.63 23.52 6.73
C LYS A 291 -3.62 22.03 6.40
N ILE A 292 -3.67 21.71 5.11
CA ILE A 292 -3.63 20.35 4.61
C ILE A 292 -2.18 19.98 4.29
N THR A 293 -1.72 18.85 4.81
CA THR A 293 -0.32 18.40 4.68
C THR A 293 -0.19 16.97 4.17
N ALA A 294 -1.28 16.20 4.15
CA ALA A 294 -1.33 14.85 3.61
C ALA A 294 -2.70 14.56 2.99
N THR A 295 -2.80 13.42 2.32
CA THR A 295 -4.05 12.85 1.82
C THR A 295 -4.30 11.50 2.48
N ASN A 296 -5.52 10.99 2.35
CA ASN A 296 -5.80 9.57 2.56
C ASN A 296 -5.02 8.65 1.57
N PRO A 297 -5.10 7.31 1.70
CA PRO A 297 -4.37 6.35 0.88
C PRO A 297 -4.47 6.51 -0.65
N CYS A 298 -5.61 6.95 -1.18
CA CYS A 298 -5.84 7.00 -2.64
C CYS A 298 -5.74 8.43 -3.23
N GLY A 299 -5.39 9.44 -2.42
CA GLY A 299 -5.12 10.81 -2.86
C GLY A 299 -6.34 11.72 -3.07
N GLU A 300 -7.55 11.17 -3.07
CA GLU A 300 -8.82 11.89 -3.34
C GLU A 300 -9.33 12.74 -2.17
N GLN A 301 -8.76 12.57 -0.98
CA GLN A 301 -9.08 13.33 0.23
C GLN A 301 -7.81 13.95 0.83
N PRO A 302 -7.42 15.15 0.38
CA PRO A 302 -6.53 16.02 1.13
C PRO A 302 -7.24 16.44 2.43
N LEU A 303 -6.65 16.11 3.58
CA LEU A 303 -7.29 16.28 4.89
C LEU A 303 -6.35 16.95 5.90
N PRO A 304 -6.88 17.78 6.81
CA PRO A 304 -6.12 18.31 7.93
C PRO A 304 -5.77 17.20 8.95
N PRO A 305 -4.92 17.48 9.96
CA PRO A 305 -4.72 16.60 11.11
C PRO A 305 -6.04 16.13 11.73
N TYR A 306 -6.18 14.82 11.95
CA TYR A 306 -7.40 14.14 12.41
C TYR A 306 -8.60 14.27 11.46
N GLY A 307 -8.41 14.88 10.29
CA GLY A 307 -9.42 15.05 9.26
C GLY A 307 -9.87 13.71 8.72
N CYS A 308 -11.14 13.67 8.34
CA CYS A 308 -11.75 12.46 7.83
C CYS A 308 -12.87 12.77 6.83
N CYS A 309 -13.24 11.77 6.02
CA CYS A 309 -14.32 11.90 5.05
C CYS A 309 -14.97 10.54 4.77
N ASN A 310 -16.30 10.51 4.81
CA ASN A 310 -17.09 9.44 4.23
C ASN A 310 -17.36 9.72 2.76
N LEU A 311 -17.45 8.66 1.97
CA LEU A 311 -17.56 8.73 0.52
C LEU A 311 -18.85 8.06 0.04
N GLY A 312 -19.39 8.51 -1.08
CA GLY A 312 -20.59 7.91 -1.66
C GLY A 312 -20.71 8.21 -3.15
N PRO A 313 -20.36 7.24 -4.02
CA PRO A 313 -20.43 7.42 -5.47
C PRO A 313 -21.85 7.24 -6.02
N VAL A 314 -22.19 8.02 -7.03
CA VAL A 314 -23.37 7.83 -7.89
C VAL A 314 -22.99 7.03 -9.14
N ILE A 315 -23.75 5.98 -9.46
CA ILE A 315 -23.53 5.12 -10.63
C ILE A 315 -24.07 5.82 -11.88
N LEU A 316 -23.19 6.49 -12.63
CA LEU A 316 -23.58 7.33 -13.78
C LEU A 316 -24.30 6.57 -14.91
N PRO A 317 -23.94 5.31 -15.25
CA PRO A 317 -24.64 4.57 -16.30
C PRO A 317 -26.15 4.46 -16.12
N ARG A 318 -26.65 4.49 -14.87
CA ARG A 318 -28.10 4.44 -14.57
C ARG A 318 -28.88 5.69 -14.98
N PHE A 319 -28.17 6.77 -15.33
CA PHE A 319 -28.76 8.04 -15.76
C PHE A 319 -28.64 8.25 -17.28
N VAL A 320 -28.20 7.25 -18.05
CA VAL A 320 -28.19 7.34 -19.51
C VAL A 320 -29.49 6.77 -20.08
N ARG A 321 -30.15 7.57 -20.92
CA ARG A 321 -31.32 7.16 -21.71
C ARG A 321 -30.89 6.91 -23.16
N HIS A 322 -31.49 5.89 -23.80
CA HIS A 322 -31.19 5.48 -25.18
C HIS A 322 -29.69 5.22 -25.42
N PRO A 323 -29.05 4.33 -24.63
CA PRO A 323 -27.62 4.11 -24.75
C PRO A 323 -27.24 3.61 -26.15
N PHE A 324 -26.10 4.06 -26.65
CA PHE A 324 -25.55 3.77 -27.98
C PHE A 324 -26.45 4.16 -29.16
N GLY A 325 -27.55 4.87 -28.91
CA GLY A 325 -28.54 5.27 -29.91
C GLY A 325 -29.68 4.28 -30.08
N PHE A 326 -29.74 3.22 -29.26
CA PHE A 326 -30.86 2.27 -29.30
C PHE A 326 -32.13 2.92 -28.75
N GLY A 327 -33.17 2.97 -29.58
CA GLY A 327 -34.50 3.48 -29.21
C GLY A 327 -34.61 5.01 -29.13
N GLY A 328 -33.59 5.78 -29.52
CA GLY A 328 -33.62 7.25 -29.51
C GLY A 328 -32.23 7.89 -29.51
N ALA A 329 -32.17 9.22 -29.44
CA ALA A 329 -30.91 9.94 -29.29
C ALA A 329 -30.34 9.72 -27.87
N PRO A 330 -29.05 9.33 -27.71
CA PRO A 330 -28.44 9.15 -26.41
C PRO A 330 -28.45 10.45 -25.61
N GLN A 331 -28.88 10.38 -24.34
CA GLN A 331 -28.93 11.55 -23.47
C GLN A 331 -28.69 11.19 -22.00
N PHE A 332 -28.07 12.11 -21.27
CA PHE A 332 -27.87 12.00 -19.83
C PHE A 332 -29.01 12.70 -19.07
N ASP A 333 -29.60 12.00 -18.11
CA ASP A 333 -30.69 12.47 -17.27
C ASP A 333 -30.15 13.32 -16.10
N PHE A 334 -29.88 14.59 -16.39
CA PHE A 334 -29.40 15.55 -15.40
C PHE A 334 -30.40 15.81 -14.27
N GLU A 335 -31.71 15.68 -14.53
CA GLU A 335 -32.74 15.91 -13.51
C GLU A 335 -32.76 14.78 -12.49
N GLY A 336 -32.81 13.52 -12.96
CA GLY A 336 -32.72 12.35 -12.10
C GLY A 336 -31.39 12.31 -11.33
N PHE A 337 -30.29 12.67 -11.99
CA PHE A 337 -28.97 12.76 -11.36
C PHE A 337 -28.95 13.80 -10.23
N ALA A 338 -29.52 15.00 -10.46
CA ALA A 338 -29.58 16.04 -9.44
C ALA A 338 -30.44 15.63 -8.22
N GLN A 339 -31.57 14.95 -8.44
CA GLN A 339 -32.37 14.40 -7.35
C GLN A 339 -31.58 13.40 -6.51
N ALA A 340 -30.80 12.53 -7.17
CA ALA A 340 -29.99 11.53 -6.50
C ALA A 340 -28.85 12.15 -5.67
N VAL A 341 -28.14 13.14 -6.24
CA VAL A 341 -27.07 13.89 -5.57
C VAL A 341 -27.60 14.65 -4.35
N THR A 342 -28.78 15.27 -4.46
CA THR A 342 -29.42 16.02 -3.36
C THR A 342 -29.63 15.12 -2.13
N LEU A 343 -30.20 13.93 -2.35
CA LEU A 343 -30.47 12.98 -1.29
C LEU A 343 -29.17 12.33 -0.76
N GLN A 344 -28.18 12.16 -1.63
CA GLN A 344 -26.86 11.64 -1.27
C GLN A 344 -26.12 12.56 -0.30
N VAL A 345 -26.17 13.89 -0.48
CA VAL A 345 -25.58 14.85 0.47
C VAL A 345 -26.15 14.65 1.87
N ARG A 346 -27.48 14.51 2.00
CA ARG A 346 -28.14 14.25 3.29
C ARG A 346 -27.75 12.89 3.87
N ALA A 347 -27.70 11.85 3.04
CA ALA A 347 -27.29 10.52 3.46
C ALA A 347 -25.86 10.55 4.05
N LEU A 348 -24.92 11.20 3.35
CA LEU A 348 -23.54 11.31 3.82
C LEU A 348 -23.40 12.22 5.05
N ASP A 349 -24.20 13.28 5.20
CA ASP A 349 -24.23 14.08 6.42
C ASP A 349 -24.70 13.24 7.63
N ASN A 350 -25.72 12.39 7.44
CA ASN A 350 -26.20 11.47 8.49
C ASN A 350 -25.16 10.42 8.88
N VAL A 351 -24.32 9.96 7.94
CA VAL A 351 -23.25 9.00 8.24
C VAL A 351 -22.26 9.54 9.29
N LEU A 352 -22.00 10.85 9.31
CA LEU A 352 -21.11 11.47 10.30
C LEU A 352 -21.63 11.33 11.73
N GLU A 353 -22.95 11.24 11.90
CA GLU A 353 -23.61 11.04 13.19
C GLU A 353 -23.80 9.55 13.52
N LEU A 354 -24.04 8.73 12.50
CA LEU A 354 -24.26 7.29 12.62
C LEU A 354 -22.98 6.50 12.94
N THR A 355 -21.83 6.95 12.43
CA THR A 355 -20.58 6.18 12.47
C THR A 355 -20.03 5.97 13.89
N HIS A 356 -19.39 4.82 14.11
CA HIS A 356 -18.52 4.64 15.26
C HIS A 356 -17.16 5.28 15.00
N TRP A 357 -16.87 6.34 15.76
CA TRP A 357 -15.60 7.05 15.69
C TRP A 357 -14.47 6.24 16.31
N PRO A 358 -13.35 6.00 15.60
CA PRO A 358 -12.18 5.37 16.18
C PRO A 358 -11.56 6.20 17.30
N LEU A 359 -11.45 7.52 17.09
CA LEU A 359 -10.84 8.44 18.04
C LEU A 359 -11.76 9.64 18.34
N PRO A 360 -11.76 10.16 19.59
CA PRO A 360 -12.48 11.39 19.93
C PRO A 360 -12.06 12.61 19.10
N GLN A 361 -10.76 12.73 18.77
CA GLN A 361 -10.21 13.84 17.99
C GLN A 361 -10.78 13.85 16.56
N GLN A 362 -10.88 12.68 15.93
CA GLN A 362 -11.50 12.52 14.61
C GLN A 362 -12.98 12.89 14.64
N ARG A 363 -13.71 12.50 15.71
CA ARG A 363 -15.11 12.91 15.90
C ARG A 363 -15.22 14.42 16.04
N ALA A 364 -14.38 15.04 16.86
CA ALA A 364 -14.41 16.48 17.09
C ALA A 364 -14.18 17.25 15.77
N GLU A 365 -13.16 16.84 15.01
CA GLU A 365 -12.84 17.41 13.70
C GLU A 365 -14.00 17.23 12.69
N ALA A 366 -14.59 16.04 12.64
CA ALA A 366 -15.74 15.75 11.79
C ALA A 366 -16.97 16.60 12.17
N MET A 367 -17.26 16.75 13.46
CA MET A 367 -18.41 17.54 13.90
C MET A 367 -18.21 19.04 13.69
N ALA A 368 -16.96 19.53 13.77
CA ALA A 368 -16.64 20.92 13.52
C ALA A 368 -16.79 21.33 12.05
N LYS A 369 -16.47 20.42 11.10
CA LYS A 369 -16.31 20.77 9.68
C LYS A 369 -17.20 19.98 8.72
N ARG A 370 -17.74 18.85 9.14
CA ARG A 370 -18.72 18.01 8.44
C ARG A 370 -18.35 17.67 6.98
N ARG A 371 -17.09 17.27 6.73
CA ARG A 371 -16.62 16.91 5.39
C ARG A 371 -17.29 15.63 4.89
N ILE A 372 -17.77 15.66 3.65
CA ILE A 372 -18.33 14.51 2.93
C ILE A 372 -17.75 14.46 1.51
N GLY A 373 -17.85 13.31 0.85
CA GLY A 373 -17.37 13.14 -0.52
C GLY A 373 -18.41 12.45 -1.40
N VAL A 374 -19.30 13.24 -1.99
CA VAL A 374 -20.13 12.81 -3.12
C VAL A 374 -19.24 12.70 -4.34
N GLY A 375 -19.31 11.56 -5.00
CA GLY A 375 -18.56 11.31 -6.24
C GLY A 375 -19.41 10.53 -7.22
N PHE A 376 -18.74 9.92 -8.18
CA PHE A 376 -19.38 9.05 -9.14
C PHE A 376 -18.52 7.85 -9.49
N THR A 377 -19.12 6.88 -10.16
CA THR A 377 -18.46 5.76 -10.84
C THR A 377 -19.10 5.54 -12.21
N GLY A 378 -18.37 4.92 -13.13
CA GLY A 378 -18.88 4.58 -14.46
C GLY A 378 -18.81 5.73 -15.45
N LEU A 379 -17.89 6.69 -15.31
CA LEU A 379 -17.76 7.79 -16.27
C LEU A 379 -17.40 7.28 -17.66
N GLY A 380 -16.46 6.34 -17.77
CA GLY A 380 -16.08 5.70 -19.04
C GLY A 380 -17.27 5.10 -19.77
N ASP A 381 -18.01 4.22 -19.10
CA ASP A 381 -19.22 3.60 -19.61
C ASP A 381 -20.26 4.62 -20.02
N THR A 382 -20.46 5.66 -19.20
CA THR A 382 -21.45 6.71 -19.48
C THR A 382 -21.14 7.43 -20.78
N LEU A 383 -19.89 7.80 -21.02
CA LEU A 383 -19.49 8.45 -22.28
C LEU A 383 -19.68 7.49 -23.46
N VAL A 384 -19.28 6.23 -23.31
CA VAL A 384 -19.44 5.19 -24.34
C VAL A 384 -20.93 4.99 -24.68
N MET A 385 -21.79 4.92 -23.67
CA MET A 385 -23.25 4.83 -23.80
C MET A 385 -23.88 6.10 -24.41
N LEU A 386 -23.27 7.27 -24.24
CA LEU A 386 -23.68 8.50 -24.92
C LEU A 386 -23.14 8.61 -26.36
N GLY A 387 -22.36 7.63 -26.83
CA GLY A 387 -21.71 7.66 -28.14
C GLY A 387 -20.49 8.59 -28.21
N LEU A 388 -19.94 8.98 -27.06
CA LEU A 388 -18.81 9.89 -26.94
C LEU A 388 -17.53 9.12 -26.61
N ARG A 389 -16.42 9.50 -27.24
CA ARG A 389 -15.10 8.99 -26.89
C ARG A 389 -14.61 9.66 -25.61
N TYR A 390 -14.04 8.89 -24.69
CA TYR A 390 -13.48 9.42 -23.44
C TYR A 390 -12.40 10.48 -23.68
N ASP A 391 -11.52 10.25 -24.66
CA ASP A 391 -10.38 11.13 -25.01
C ASP A 391 -10.73 12.26 -25.99
N SER A 392 -12.01 12.39 -26.40
CA SER A 392 -12.44 13.47 -27.29
C SER A 392 -12.74 14.78 -26.55
N PRO A 393 -12.63 15.95 -27.22
CA PRO A 393 -13.12 17.22 -26.67
C PRO A 393 -14.57 17.15 -26.17
N GLU A 394 -15.47 16.52 -26.93
CA GLU A 394 -16.90 16.39 -26.59
C GLU A 394 -17.11 15.48 -25.37
N GLY A 395 -16.32 14.40 -25.26
CA GLY A 395 -16.33 13.53 -24.08
C GLY A 395 -15.87 14.25 -22.82
N ARG A 396 -14.79 15.05 -22.91
CA ARG A 396 -14.30 15.90 -21.81
C ARG A 396 -15.31 16.99 -21.44
N GLU A 397 -15.97 17.61 -22.41
CA GLU A 397 -17.02 18.60 -22.16
C GLU A 397 -18.22 17.97 -21.44
N MET A 398 -18.66 16.79 -21.85
CA MET A 398 -19.73 16.07 -21.16
C MET A 398 -19.33 15.68 -19.73
N ALA A 399 -18.10 15.18 -19.52
CA ALA A 399 -17.58 14.87 -18.20
C ALA A 399 -17.55 16.12 -17.28
N ALA A 400 -17.09 17.25 -17.80
CA ALA A 400 -17.12 18.54 -17.11
C ALA A 400 -18.56 18.97 -16.78
N ARG A 401 -19.52 18.77 -17.70
CA ARG A 401 -20.93 19.07 -17.47
C ARG A 401 -21.55 18.21 -16.38
N ILE A 402 -21.26 16.91 -16.35
CA ILE A 402 -21.69 15.99 -15.28
C ILE A 402 -21.09 16.42 -13.93
N ALA A 403 -19.79 16.69 -13.88
CA ALA A 403 -19.10 17.12 -12.66
C ALA A 403 -19.61 18.46 -12.14
N ARG A 404 -19.86 19.43 -13.03
CA ARG A 404 -20.49 20.72 -12.69
C ARG A 404 -21.90 20.52 -12.13
N GLY A 405 -22.73 19.72 -12.80
CA GLY A 405 -24.08 19.41 -12.32
C GLY A 405 -24.09 18.77 -10.93
N MET A 406 -23.13 17.88 -10.66
CA MET A 406 -22.91 17.29 -9.33
C MET A 406 -22.52 18.35 -8.30
N ARG A 407 -21.55 19.22 -8.62
CA ARG A 407 -21.08 20.30 -7.75
C ARG A 407 -22.21 21.22 -7.34
N ASP A 408 -22.89 21.80 -8.33
CA ASP A 408 -23.90 22.84 -8.09
C ASP A 408 -25.06 22.27 -7.28
N THR A 409 -25.48 21.04 -7.60
CA THR A 409 -26.52 20.34 -6.85
C THR A 409 -26.09 20.03 -5.42
N ALA A 410 -24.86 19.53 -5.21
CA ALA A 410 -24.39 19.17 -3.88
C ALA A 410 -24.28 20.39 -2.97
N TYR A 411 -23.72 21.50 -3.48
CA TYR A 411 -23.64 22.77 -2.74
C TYR A 411 -25.04 23.31 -2.43
N ALA A 412 -25.96 23.33 -3.39
CA ALA A 412 -27.36 23.72 -3.14
C ALA A 412 -28.03 22.87 -2.06
N ALA A 413 -27.88 21.54 -2.13
CA ALA A 413 -28.44 20.61 -1.15
C ALA A 413 -27.87 20.84 0.26
N SER A 414 -26.59 21.16 0.37
CA SER A 414 -25.95 21.44 1.66
C SER A 414 -26.33 22.80 2.23
N VAL A 415 -26.65 23.78 1.38
CA VAL A 415 -27.28 25.04 1.83
C VAL A 415 -28.69 24.77 2.36
N GLU A 416 -29.50 23.97 1.69
CA GLU A 416 -30.83 23.59 2.20
C GLU A 416 -30.73 22.79 3.51
N LEU A 417 -29.74 21.91 3.67
CA LEU A 417 -29.46 21.27 4.95
C LEU A 417 -28.98 22.26 6.02
N ALA A 418 -28.28 23.33 5.67
CA ALA A 418 -27.90 24.37 6.62
C ALA A 418 -29.12 25.13 7.12
N ARG A 419 -30.10 25.39 6.26
CA ARG A 419 -31.39 26.01 6.64
C ARG A 419 -32.17 25.13 7.61
N GLU A 420 -32.13 23.82 7.43
CA GLU A 420 -32.83 22.87 8.31
C GLU A 420 -32.07 22.56 9.60
N LYS A 421 -30.78 22.24 9.51
CA LYS A 421 -29.97 21.65 10.59
C LYS A 421 -28.86 22.59 11.10
N GLY A 422 -28.73 23.79 10.54
CA GLY A 422 -27.65 24.75 10.81
C GLY A 422 -26.38 24.51 9.99
N PRO A 423 -25.57 25.54 9.71
CA PRO A 423 -24.28 25.39 9.03
C PRO A 423 -23.27 24.59 9.88
N PHE A 424 -22.14 24.17 9.28
CA PHE A 424 -21.07 23.56 10.08
C PHE A 424 -20.50 24.57 11.09
N PRO A 425 -20.10 24.13 12.30
CA PRO A 425 -19.77 25.04 13.41
C PRO A 425 -18.71 26.11 13.16
N VAL A 426 -17.66 25.83 12.39
CA VAL A 426 -16.56 26.77 12.14
C VAL A 426 -16.72 27.57 10.83
N PHE A 427 -17.93 27.63 10.28
CA PHE A 427 -18.24 28.33 9.05
C PHE A 427 -18.09 29.85 9.23
N ASP A 428 -17.32 30.48 8.35
CA ASP A 428 -17.24 31.92 8.18
C ASP A 428 -17.45 32.26 6.69
N ALA A 429 -18.57 32.91 6.36
CA ALA A 429 -18.96 33.14 4.96
C ALA A 429 -17.94 33.98 4.18
N GLY A 430 -17.33 34.97 4.83
CA GLY A 430 -16.34 35.85 4.21
C GLY A 430 -15.07 35.08 3.81
N SER A 431 -14.52 34.31 4.75
CA SER A 431 -13.30 33.52 4.54
C SER A 431 -13.54 32.31 3.64
N TYR A 432 -14.71 31.66 3.74
CA TYR A 432 -15.08 30.51 2.91
C TYR A 432 -15.17 30.89 1.42
N LEU A 433 -15.71 32.07 1.12
CA LEU A 433 -15.88 32.59 -0.24
C LEU A 433 -14.75 33.55 -0.67
N GLU A 434 -13.65 33.59 0.08
CA GLU A 434 -12.50 34.45 -0.23
C GLU A 434 -11.91 34.09 -1.61
N ALA A 435 -11.50 35.11 -2.37
CA ALA A 435 -10.91 34.92 -3.69
C ALA A 435 -9.79 33.87 -3.70
N GLY A 436 -9.90 32.90 -4.59
CA GLY A 436 -8.94 31.82 -4.77
C GLY A 436 -9.26 30.53 -4.03
N THR A 437 -10.20 30.51 -3.07
CA THR A 437 -10.75 29.24 -2.57
C THR A 437 -11.54 28.53 -3.69
N PHE A 438 -11.79 27.23 -3.55
CA PHE A 438 -12.67 26.52 -4.48
C PHE A 438 -14.06 27.17 -4.54
N ALA A 439 -14.66 27.44 -3.38
CA ALA A 439 -16.02 27.97 -3.28
C ALA A 439 -16.18 29.37 -3.88
N SER A 440 -15.10 30.15 -3.99
CA SER A 440 -15.13 31.46 -4.67
C SER A 440 -15.49 31.38 -6.17
N ARG A 441 -15.32 30.19 -6.79
CA ARG A 441 -15.65 29.92 -8.20
C ARG A 441 -17.09 29.43 -8.42
N LEU A 442 -17.88 29.28 -7.37
CA LEU A 442 -19.30 28.97 -7.49
C LEU A 442 -20.04 30.14 -8.15
N ASP A 443 -21.14 29.83 -8.81
CA ASP A 443 -21.98 30.85 -9.44
C ASP A 443 -22.58 31.80 -8.38
N GLU A 444 -22.79 33.06 -8.76
CA GLU A 444 -23.22 34.10 -7.80
C GLU A 444 -24.50 33.76 -7.02
N PRO A 445 -25.54 33.13 -7.61
CA PRO A 445 -26.73 32.72 -6.85
C PRO A 445 -26.40 31.74 -5.71
N LEU A 446 -25.50 30.76 -5.94
CA LEU A 446 -25.08 29.83 -4.89
C LEU A 446 -24.26 30.53 -3.82
N LYS A 447 -23.32 31.40 -4.21
CA LYS A 447 -22.54 32.19 -3.24
C LYS A 447 -23.44 33.07 -2.38
N GLN A 448 -24.47 33.68 -2.97
CA GLN A 448 -25.45 34.47 -2.23
C GLN A 448 -26.24 33.60 -1.25
N SER A 449 -26.72 32.44 -1.69
CA SER A 449 -27.40 31.49 -0.81
C SER A 449 -26.53 31.02 0.36
N ILE A 450 -25.23 30.78 0.12
CA ILE A 450 -24.25 30.44 1.18
C ILE A 450 -24.08 31.60 2.17
N ARG A 451 -24.03 32.86 1.71
CA ARG A 451 -23.96 34.03 2.61
C ARG A 451 -25.22 34.18 3.45
N GLU A 452 -26.39 33.95 2.88
CA GLU A 452 -27.68 34.14 3.54
C GLU A 452 -28.04 33.03 4.52
N HIS A 453 -27.69 31.78 4.20
CA HIS A 453 -28.17 30.60 4.91
C HIS A 453 -27.06 29.74 5.52
N GLY A 454 -25.81 30.00 5.17
CA GLY A 454 -24.68 29.14 5.47
C GLY A 454 -24.68 27.85 4.65
N ILE A 455 -23.75 26.96 4.96
CA ILE A 455 -23.61 25.64 4.33
C ILE A 455 -23.36 24.56 5.39
N ARG A 456 -23.98 23.39 5.22
CA ARG A 456 -23.93 22.31 6.24
C ARG A 456 -22.59 21.59 6.26
N ASN A 457 -21.92 21.50 5.12
CA ASN A 457 -20.71 20.70 4.93
C ASN A 457 -19.60 21.58 4.36
N SER A 458 -18.40 21.52 4.93
CA SER A 458 -17.29 22.37 4.45
C SER A 458 -16.78 21.97 3.06
N HIS A 459 -16.79 20.68 2.77
CA HIS A 459 -16.38 20.05 1.51
C HIS A 459 -17.36 18.94 1.18
N LEU A 460 -17.64 18.75 -0.12
CA LEU A 460 -18.74 17.92 -0.58
C LEU A 460 -18.38 16.91 -1.66
N LEU A 461 -17.27 17.10 -2.38
CA LEU A 461 -17.07 16.47 -3.69
C LEU A 461 -15.72 15.76 -3.75
N SER A 462 -15.75 14.48 -4.10
CA SER A 462 -14.54 13.66 -4.22
C SER A 462 -14.77 12.51 -5.17
N ILE A 463 -13.83 12.28 -6.09
CA ILE A 463 -13.90 11.12 -6.98
C ILE A 463 -12.91 10.06 -6.49
N ALA A 464 -13.45 8.99 -5.92
CA ALA A 464 -12.68 7.87 -5.41
C ALA A 464 -12.47 6.77 -6.47
N PRO A 465 -11.57 5.79 -6.23
CA PRO A 465 -11.33 4.69 -7.17
C PRO A 465 -12.51 3.73 -7.38
N THR A 466 -13.47 3.67 -6.45
CA THR A 466 -14.69 2.83 -6.46
C THR A 466 -14.57 1.33 -6.82
N GLY A 467 -13.38 0.76 -6.98
CA GLY A 467 -13.16 -0.58 -7.57
C GLY A 467 -14.02 -1.73 -7.00
N THR A 468 -14.15 -1.83 -5.67
CA THR A 468 -14.96 -2.91 -5.07
C THR A 468 -16.48 -2.64 -5.15
N VAL A 469 -16.90 -1.39 -4.98
CA VAL A 469 -18.33 -1.04 -5.03
C VAL A 469 -18.86 -1.04 -6.46
N SER A 470 -18.04 -0.68 -7.44
CA SER A 470 -18.40 -0.75 -8.85
C SER A 470 -18.64 -2.21 -9.27
N LEU A 471 -17.74 -3.11 -8.87
CA LEU A 471 -17.89 -4.54 -9.12
C LEU A 471 -19.14 -5.16 -8.46
N ALA A 472 -19.47 -4.73 -7.23
CA ALA A 472 -20.57 -5.31 -6.46
C ALA A 472 -21.95 -4.73 -6.79
N PHE A 473 -22.03 -3.42 -7.09
CA PHE A 473 -23.31 -2.69 -7.20
C PHE A 473 -23.52 -1.99 -8.55
N ALA A 474 -22.48 -1.92 -9.40
CA ALA A 474 -22.53 -1.22 -10.69
C ALA A 474 -22.14 -2.13 -11.86
N ASP A 475 -22.28 -3.46 -11.70
CA ASP A 475 -22.01 -4.45 -12.74
C ASP A 475 -20.63 -4.30 -13.41
N ASN A 476 -19.61 -3.98 -12.61
CA ASN A 476 -18.25 -3.74 -13.11
C ASN A 476 -18.17 -2.62 -14.16
N ALA A 477 -18.99 -1.57 -14.00
CA ALA A 477 -18.73 -0.32 -14.70
C ALA A 477 -17.32 0.21 -14.34
N SER A 478 -16.76 1.02 -15.23
CA SER A 478 -15.52 1.76 -15.04
C SER A 478 -15.47 2.48 -13.69
N ASN A 479 -14.25 2.59 -13.18
CA ASN A 479 -13.98 2.91 -11.79
C ASN A 479 -13.83 4.42 -11.58
N GLY A 480 -14.78 5.04 -10.90
CA GLY A 480 -14.69 6.47 -10.61
C GLY A 480 -14.74 7.31 -11.88
N ILE A 481 -13.68 8.10 -12.07
CA ILE A 481 -13.39 8.86 -13.29
C ILE A 481 -12.73 8.01 -14.38
N GLU A 482 -12.15 6.84 -14.07
CA GLU A 482 -11.39 6.02 -15.01
C GLU A 482 -12.20 5.68 -16.28
N PRO A 483 -11.56 5.58 -17.46
CA PRO A 483 -12.15 4.86 -18.59
C PRO A 483 -12.23 3.37 -18.26
N ALA A 484 -12.96 2.60 -19.07
CA ALA A 484 -12.91 1.14 -18.97
C ALA A 484 -11.46 0.65 -19.18
N PHE A 485 -10.94 -0.19 -18.28
CA PHE A 485 -9.58 -0.71 -18.41
C PHE A 485 -9.42 -1.58 -19.67
N SER A 486 -10.35 -2.51 -19.83
CA SER A 486 -10.55 -3.37 -20.99
C SER A 486 -12.01 -3.83 -20.98
N TRP A 487 -12.57 -4.18 -22.15
CA TRP A 487 -13.95 -4.66 -22.26
C TRP A 487 -14.15 -6.05 -21.65
N THR A 488 -13.11 -6.88 -21.74
CA THR A 488 -13.04 -8.21 -21.13
C THR A 488 -11.64 -8.42 -20.59
N TYR A 489 -11.53 -8.99 -19.39
CA TYR A 489 -10.24 -9.33 -18.78
C TYR A 489 -10.39 -10.45 -17.76
N ARG A 490 -9.27 -11.11 -17.43
CA ARG A 490 -9.23 -12.05 -16.31
C ARG A 490 -8.83 -11.35 -15.04
N ARG A 491 -9.54 -11.68 -13.96
CA ARG A 491 -9.24 -11.20 -12.63
C ARG A 491 -8.93 -12.36 -11.70
N LYS A 492 -7.73 -12.32 -11.13
CA LYS A 492 -7.30 -13.21 -10.05
C LYS A 492 -7.83 -12.69 -8.72
N LYS A 493 -8.48 -13.55 -7.96
CA LYS A 493 -8.96 -13.30 -6.60
C LYS A 493 -8.26 -14.27 -5.66
N ARG A 494 -7.58 -13.75 -4.64
CA ARG A 494 -7.04 -14.59 -3.56
C ARG A 494 -8.15 -14.98 -2.60
N GLU A 495 -8.28 -16.27 -2.33
CA GLU A 495 -9.26 -16.83 -1.40
C GLU A 495 -8.73 -16.80 0.04
N GLY A 496 -9.64 -16.98 1.01
CA GLY A 496 -9.31 -16.96 2.45
C GLY A 496 -8.33 -18.07 2.88
N ASP A 497 -8.25 -19.16 2.13
CA ASP A 497 -7.30 -20.26 2.34
C ASP A 497 -5.92 -20.02 1.67
N GLY A 498 -5.76 -18.87 1.00
CA GLY A 498 -4.53 -18.49 0.29
C GLY A 498 -4.46 -18.97 -1.16
N SER A 499 -5.41 -19.77 -1.65
CA SER A 499 -5.52 -20.13 -3.07
C SER A 499 -5.96 -18.93 -3.93
N THR A 500 -5.96 -19.10 -5.26
CA THR A 500 -6.39 -18.05 -6.20
C THR A 500 -7.47 -18.59 -7.14
N SER A 501 -8.61 -17.92 -7.18
CA SER A 501 -9.67 -18.13 -8.17
C SER A 501 -9.50 -17.16 -9.33
N GLU A 502 -9.83 -17.59 -10.54
CA GLU A 502 -9.83 -16.75 -11.75
C GLU A 502 -11.26 -16.54 -12.25
N TYR A 503 -11.57 -15.31 -12.61
CA TYR A 503 -12.86 -14.93 -13.17
C TYR A 503 -12.66 -14.22 -14.50
N ASP A 504 -13.45 -14.58 -15.51
CA ASP A 504 -13.68 -13.73 -16.67
C ASP A 504 -14.63 -12.61 -16.25
N VAL A 505 -14.19 -11.36 -16.47
CA VAL A 505 -14.93 -10.16 -16.10
C VAL A 505 -15.19 -9.35 -17.36
N GLU A 506 -16.42 -8.91 -17.52
CA GLU A 506 -16.88 -8.10 -18.65
C GLU A 506 -17.27 -6.70 -18.13
N ASP A 507 -16.96 -5.67 -18.92
CA ASP A 507 -17.33 -4.27 -18.67
C ASP A 507 -18.84 -4.03 -18.88
N HIS A 508 -19.45 -3.17 -18.08
CA HIS A 508 -20.91 -2.95 -18.09
C HIS A 508 -21.43 -2.45 -19.45
N ALA A 509 -20.84 -1.39 -20.01
CA ALA A 509 -21.27 -0.82 -21.28
C ALA A 509 -21.13 -1.84 -22.42
N TRP A 510 -20.05 -2.63 -22.43
CA TRP A 510 -19.85 -3.67 -23.43
C TRP A 510 -20.94 -4.77 -23.36
N ARG A 511 -21.28 -5.24 -22.15
CA ARG A 511 -22.34 -6.23 -21.95
C ARG A 511 -23.71 -5.71 -22.36
N LEU A 512 -23.99 -4.45 -22.03
CA LEU A 512 -25.24 -3.79 -22.38
C LEU A 512 -25.37 -3.59 -23.89
N TYR A 513 -24.30 -3.18 -24.56
CA TYR A 513 -24.29 -3.06 -26.03
C TYR A 513 -24.60 -4.40 -26.69
N ARG A 514 -23.97 -5.50 -26.21
CA ARG A 514 -24.26 -6.87 -26.67
C ARG A 514 -25.73 -7.25 -26.45
N SER A 515 -26.29 -6.98 -25.27
CA SER A 515 -27.66 -7.39 -24.95
C SER A 515 -28.73 -6.63 -25.73
N LEU A 516 -28.41 -5.40 -26.18
CA LEU A 516 -29.26 -4.58 -27.06
C LEU A 516 -29.15 -4.95 -28.55
N GLY A 517 -28.32 -5.95 -28.89
CA GLY A 517 -28.12 -6.41 -30.27
C GLY A 517 -26.97 -5.73 -31.02
N GLY A 518 -26.10 -5.02 -30.31
CA GLY A 518 -24.87 -4.45 -30.85
C GLY A 518 -23.84 -5.50 -31.25
N ASP A 519 -23.13 -5.26 -32.34
CA ASP A 519 -22.07 -6.14 -32.84
C ASP A 519 -20.75 -5.93 -32.06
N VAL A 520 -20.46 -6.80 -31.11
CA VAL A 520 -19.24 -6.73 -30.29
C VAL A 520 -17.96 -7.07 -31.07
N ALA A 521 -18.06 -7.65 -32.26
CA ALA A 521 -16.91 -7.83 -33.15
C ALA A 521 -16.54 -6.53 -33.89
N ARG A 522 -17.47 -5.57 -33.93
CA ARG A 522 -17.29 -4.26 -34.56
C ARG A 522 -17.82 -3.14 -33.66
N LEU A 523 -17.04 -2.84 -32.62
CA LEU A 523 -17.39 -1.80 -31.67
C LEU A 523 -17.41 -0.40 -32.31
N PRO A 524 -18.37 0.47 -31.95
CA PRO A 524 -18.37 1.88 -32.33
C PRO A 524 -17.12 2.62 -31.88
N ALA A 525 -16.79 3.73 -32.55
CA ALA A 525 -15.60 4.53 -32.24
C ALA A 525 -15.57 5.09 -30.80
N SER A 526 -16.73 5.19 -30.12
CA SER A 526 -16.83 5.61 -28.72
C SER A 526 -16.19 4.62 -27.74
N PHE A 527 -16.10 3.33 -28.09
CA PHE A 527 -15.43 2.31 -27.28
C PHE A 527 -13.91 2.47 -27.36
N VAL A 528 -13.35 3.29 -26.46
CA VAL A 528 -11.91 3.41 -26.21
C VAL A 528 -11.59 2.95 -24.79
N SER A 529 -10.63 2.02 -24.66
CA SER A 529 -10.17 1.54 -23.36
C SER A 529 -8.96 2.34 -22.86
N ALA A 530 -8.66 2.23 -21.56
CA ALA A 530 -7.51 2.88 -20.93
C ALA A 530 -6.19 2.58 -21.65
N LEU A 531 -6.04 1.36 -22.18
CA LEU A 531 -4.82 0.91 -22.85
C LEU A 531 -4.64 1.51 -24.26
N GLN A 532 -5.70 2.09 -24.83
CA GLN A 532 -5.69 2.72 -26.16
C GLN A 532 -5.50 4.24 -26.09
N MET A 533 -5.52 4.82 -24.88
CA MET A 533 -5.42 6.26 -24.68
C MET A 533 -3.97 6.71 -24.50
N SER A 534 -3.70 7.95 -24.88
CA SER A 534 -2.43 8.61 -24.55
C SER A 534 -2.40 9.02 -23.06
N ALA A 535 -1.19 9.15 -22.50
CA ALA A 535 -1.02 9.66 -21.14
C ALA A 535 -1.53 11.10 -21.00
N ALA A 536 -1.34 11.92 -22.04
CA ALA A 536 -1.86 13.29 -22.10
C ALA A 536 -3.39 13.34 -22.08
N ASP A 537 -4.09 12.40 -22.73
CA ASP A 537 -5.55 12.36 -22.72
C ASP A 537 -6.12 11.97 -21.35
N HIS A 538 -5.43 11.10 -20.61
CA HIS A 538 -5.77 10.84 -19.22
C HIS A 538 -5.66 12.12 -18.36
N LEU A 539 -4.59 12.89 -18.55
CA LEU A 539 -4.36 14.15 -17.85
C LEU A 539 -5.42 15.20 -18.22
N ALA A 540 -5.73 15.35 -19.50
CA ALA A 540 -6.71 16.30 -20.01
C ALA A 540 -8.14 16.03 -19.46
N MET A 541 -8.50 14.76 -19.20
CA MET A 541 -9.76 14.46 -18.52
C MET A 541 -9.75 14.93 -17.05
N MET A 542 -8.62 14.76 -16.34
CA MET A 542 -8.49 15.30 -14.98
C MET A 542 -8.61 16.82 -14.97
N GLU A 543 -7.96 17.50 -15.91
CA GLU A 543 -8.04 18.96 -16.10
C GLU A 543 -9.49 19.42 -16.36
N ALA A 544 -10.25 18.67 -17.16
CA ALA A 544 -11.66 18.98 -17.42
C ALA A 544 -12.58 18.83 -16.19
N VAL A 545 -12.30 17.87 -15.31
CA VAL A 545 -13.19 17.48 -14.20
C VAL A 545 -12.81 18.12 -12.87
N GLN A 546 -11.52 18.21 -12.53
CA GLN A 546 -11.04 18.69 -11.22
C GLN A 546 -11.52 20.10 -10.82
N PRO A 547 -11.72 21.07 -11.73
CA PRO A 547 -12.24 22.39 -11.38
C PRO A 547 -13.59 22.35 -10.64
N TYR A 548 -14.33 21.24 -10.74
CA TYR A 548 -15.63 21.02 -10.09
C TYR A 548 -15.54 20.12 -8.85
N ILE A 549 -14.34 19.71 -8.40
CA ILE A 549 -14.14 18.83 -7.25
C ILE A 549 -13.39 19.59 -6.13
N ASP A 550 -14.07 19.83 -5.00
CA ASP A 550 -13.52 20.64 -3.91
C ASP A 550 -12.44 19.94 -3.09
N THR A 551 -12.48 18.60 -2.98
CA THR A 551 -11.36 17.82 -2.42
C THR A 551 -10.32 17.47 -3.48
N ALA A 552 -10.31 16.27 -4.05
CA ALA A 552 -9.41 15.83 -5.12
C ALA A 552 -9.98 14.59 -5.82
N ILE A 553 -9.24 14.10 -6.82
CA ILE A 553 -9.60 12.98 -7.68
C ILE A 553 -8.54 11.89 -7.52
N SER A 554 -8.97 10.65 -7.31
CA SER A 554 -8.11 9.49 -7.53
C SER A 554 -8.23 9.05 -8.99
N LYS A 555 -7.16 9.23 -9.74
CA LYS A 555 -7.03 8.81 -11.14
C LYS A 555 -5.61 8.33 -11.37
N THR A 556 -5.49 7.19 -12.04
CA THR A 556 -4.21 6.66 -12.51
C THR A 556 -3.97 7.12 -13.93
N VAL A 557 -2.86 7.79 -14.20
CA VAL A 557 -2.40 7.99 -15.58
C VAL A 557 -1.65 6.73 -16.01
N ASN A 558 -2.28 5.93 -16.88
CA ASN A 558 -1.64 4.72 -17.39
C ASN A 558 -0.57 5.10 -18.41
N ILE A 559 0.62 4.54 -18.23
CA ILE A 559 1.79 4.79 -19.07
C ILE A 559 2.12 3.50 -19.82
N PRO A 560 2.16 3.51 -21.16
CA PRO A 560 2.64 2.38 -21.95
C PRO A 560 4.04 1.93 -21.52
N ALA A 561 4.32 0.63 -21.63
CA ALA A 561 5.61 0.08 -21.26
C ALA A 561 6.75 0.65 -22.12
N ASP A 562 6.49 1.10 -23.34
CA ASP A 562 7.46 1.72 -24.26
C ASP A 562 7.40 3.25 -24.30
N TYR A 563 6.66 3.88 -23.37
CA TYR A 563 6.46 5.34 -23.37
C TYR A 563 7.79 6.11 -23.19
N PRO A 564 8.11 7.12 -24.01
CA PRO A 564 9.38 7.84 -23.90
C PRO A 564 9.55 8.53 -22.54
N TYR A 565 10.73 8.36 -21.93
CA TYR A 565 11.02 8.95 -20.62
C TYR A 565 11.00 10.49 -20.62
N ASP A 566 11.40 11.13 -21.71
CA ASP A 566 11.37 12.59 -21.81
C ASP A 566 9.94 13.14 -21.83
N ASP A 567 9.03 12.48 -22.55
CA ASP A 567 7.60 12.81 -22.57
C ASP A 567 6.98 12.57 -21.19
N PHE A 568 7.39 11.49 -20.50
CA PHE A 568 6.90 11.18 -19.15
C PHE A 568 7.20 12.30 -18.15
N LYS A 569 8.41 12.87 -18.20
CA LYS A 569 8.79 14.00 -17.33
C LYS A 569 7.89 15.23 -17.57
N GLY A 570 7.44 15.44 -18.80
CA GLY A 570 6.55 16.54 -19.18
C GLY A 570 5.21 16.49 -18.44
N LEU A 571 4.63 15.30 -18.27
CA LEU A 571 3.30 15.10 -17.69
C LEU A 571 3.11 15.75 -16.31
N TYR A 572 4.14 15.70 -15.45
CA TYR A 572 4.04 16.28 -14.10
C TYR A 572 4.10 17.81 -14.12
N LEU A 573 4.84 18.41 -15.06
CA LEU A 573 4.86 19.86 -15.24
C LEU A 573 3.55 20.34 -15.88
N GLU A 574 3.01 19.59 -16.83
CA GLU A 574 1.69 19.83 -17.41
C GLU A 574 0.59 19.75 -16.34
N ALA A 575 0.64 18.73 -15.47
CA ALA A 575 -0.28 18.59 -14.35
C ALA A 575 -0.23 19.80 -13.39
N TRP A 576 0.96 20.28 -13.09
CA TRP A 576 1.14 21.48 -12.27
C TRP A 576 0.56 22.74 -12.95
N GLN A 577 0.85 22.92 -14.25
CA GLN A 577 0.34 24.05 -15.03
C GLN A 577 -1.19 24.03 -15.15
N ALA A 578 -1.79 22.84 -15.29
CA ALA A 578 -3.22 22.61 -15.30
C ALA A 578 -3.90 22.84 -13.93
N GLY A 579 -3.12 23.13 -12.87
CA GLY A 579 -3.66 23.33 -11.53
C GLY A 579 -4.20 22.05 -10.90
N LEU A 580 -3.66 20.88 -11.27
CA LEU A 580 -4.03 19.64 -10.62
C LEU A 580 -3.58 19.62 -9.15
N LYS A 581 -4.29 18.88 -8.31
CA LYS A 581 -3.98 18.75 -6.87
C LYS A 581 -2.94 17.65 -6.61
N GLY A 582 -2.84 16.67 -7.50
CA GLY A 582 -1.81 15.64 -7.48
C GLY A 582 -1.80 14.82 -8.76
N LEU A 583 -0.77 13.98 -8.91
CA LEU A 583 -0.61 13.07 -10.05
C LEU A 583 -0.01 11.75 -9.60
N ALA A 584 -0.60 10.65 -10.07
CA ALA A 584 -0.07 9.30 -9.95
C ALA A 584 -0.05 8.63 -11.32
N THR A 585 1.06 7.99 -11.64
CA THR A 585 1.27 7.28 -12.91
C THR A 585 1.48 5.81 -12.64
N TYR A 586 0.93 4.95 -13.49
CA TYR A 586 1.22 3.52 -13.45
C TYR A 586 1.79 3.08 -14.79
N ARG A 587 3.02 2.54 -14.74
CA ARG A 587 3.68 1.90 -15.87
C ARG A 587 3.86 0.42 -15.54
N PRO A 588 3.34 -0.53 -16.35
CA PRO A 588 3.57 -1.95 -16.14
C PRO A 588 5.07 -2.27 -16.05
N ASN A 589 5.47 -3.07 -15.06
CA ASN A 589 6.86 -3.52 -14.87
C ASN A 589 6.92 -4.91 -14.21
N ASP A 590 8.09 -5.55 -14.29
CA ASP A 590 8.33 -6.91 -13.78
C ASP A 590 8.28 -7.02 -12.24
N ILE A 591 8.25 -5.88 -11.52
CA ILE A 591 8.33 -5.81 -10.05
C ILE A 591 6.92 -5.78 -9.43
N LEU A 592 5.99 -5.03 -10.01
CA LEU A 592 4.63 -4.84 -9.49
C LEU A 592 3.67 -5.95 -9.94
N GLY A 593 3.97 -6.63 -11.05
CA GLY A 593 3.05 -7.58 -11.69
C GLY A 593 1.76 -6.92 -12.20
N ALA A 594 0.93 -7.68 -12.91
CA ALA A 594 -0.38 -7.24 -13.38
C ALA A 594 -1.49 -7.93 -12.57
N VAL A 595 -2.37 -7.15 -11.94
CA VAL A 595 -3.57 -7.68 -11.24
C VAL A 595 -4.69 -8.01 -12.24
N LEU A 596 -4.71 -7.30 -13.37
CA LEU A 596 -5.65 -7.48 -14.47
C LEU A 596 -4.86 -7.90 -15.71
N GLU A 597 -5.24 -9.03 -16.30
CA GLU A 597 -4.60 -9.57 -17.50
C GLU A 597 -5.60 -9.57 -18.66
N VAL A 598 -5.22 -8.99 -19.79
CA VAL A 598 -6.00 -9.04 -21.03
C VAL A 598 -5.57 -10.28 -21.82
N PRO A 599 -6.50 -11.15 -22.26
CA PRO A 599 -6.16 -12.25 -23.16
C PRO A 599 -5.55 -11.71 -24.46
N ALA A 600 -4.43 -12.27 -24.93
CA ALA A 600 -3.82 -11.87 -26.19
C ALA A 600 -4.79 -12.10 -27.36
N THR A 601 -5.14 -11.04 -28.09
CA THR A 601 -5.98 -11.12 -29.29
C THR A 601 -5.13 -11.41 -30.53
N GLY A 602 -5.15 -12.66 -30.98
CA GLY A 602 -5.11 -13.04 -32.41
C GLY A 602 -4.02 -12.47 -33.32
N ALA A 603 -2.80 -12.23 -32.84
CA ALA A 603 -1.64 -12.04 -33.72
C ALA A 603 -1.03 -13.42 -34.03
N ILE A 604 -0.90 -13.75 -35.32
CA ILE A 604 -0.13 -14.90 -35.79
C ILE A 604 1.30 -14.71 -35.31
N GLU A 605 1.76 -15.55 -34.38
CA GLU A 605 3.16 -15.57 -33.95
C GLU A 605 4.05 -15.95 -35.14
N PRO A 606 5.06 -15.15 -35.48
CA PRO A 606 6.22 -15.69 -36.17
C PRO A 606 6.93 -16.64 -35.20
N GLU A 607 7.02 -17.92 -35.55
CA GLU A 607 7.91 -18.86 -34.88
C GLU A 607 9.32 -18.26 -34.79
N GLY A 608 9.83 -18.13 -33.57
CA GLY A 608 11.24 -17.86 -33.31
C GLY A 608 11.56 -16.53 -32.65
N ALA A 609 11.12 -16.34 -31.41
CA ALA A 609 11.83 -15.45 -30.47
C ALA A 609 11.49 -15.82 -29.02
N GLN A 610 12.14 -16.87 -28.50
CA GLN A 610 12.23 -17.08 -27.06
C GLN A 610 13.09 -15.95 -26.46
N ALA A 611 12.43 -14.89 -26.02
CA ALA A 611 13.04 -13.91 -25.13
C ALA A 611 13.27 -14.58 -23.76
N ALA A 612 14.53 -14.69 -23.37
CA ALA A 612 14.98 -15.30 -22.13
C ALA A 612 14.37 -14.58 -20.92
N ARG A 613 13.35 -15.18 -20.31
CA ARG A 613 12.98 -14.92 -18.92
C ARG A 613 14.18 -15.26 -18.05
N ALA A 614 14.64 -14.31 -17.24
CA ALA A 614 15.65 -14.59 -16.23
C ALA A 614 15.12 -15.70 -15.31
N SER A 615 15.75 -16.88 -15.37
CA SER A 615 15.38 -18.02 -14.53
C SER A 615 15.70 -17.68 -13.08
N VAL A 616 14.68 -17.48 -12.25
CA VAL A 616 14.84 -17.39 -10.80
C VAL A 616 15.48 -18.70 -10.34
N ASP A 617 16.65 -18.64 -9.69
CA ASP A 617 17.30 -19.83 -9.18
C ASP A 617 16.39 -20.52 -8.14
N ALA A 618 15.88 -21.70 -8.49
CA ALA A 618 14.96 -22.48 -7.66
C ALA A 618 15.56 -22.82 -6.27
N MET A 619 16.89 -22.80 -6.15
CA MET A 619 17.60 -22.95 -4.88
C MET A 619 17.41 -21.76 -3.93
N ARG A 620 17.08 -20.57 -4.45
CA ARG A 620 16.99 -19.30 -3.69
C ARG A 620 15.60 -18.67 -3.73
N ALA A 621 14.67 -19.20 -4.51
CA ALA A 621 13.28 -18.73 -4.56
C ALA A 621 12.62 -18.74 -3.16
N VAL A 622 11.82 -17.73 -2.84
CA VAL A 622 11.11 -17.65 -1.55
C VAL A 622 9.92 -18.62 -1.57
N ILE A 623 9.80 -19.43 -0.51
CA ILE A 623 8.71 -20.39 -0.35
C ILE A 623 7.84 -19.91 0.82
N GLU A 624 6.71 -19.28 0.50
CA GLU A 624 5.86 -18.58 1.48
C GLU A 624 5.18 -19.52 2.49
N SER A 625 4.88 -20.76 2.10
CA SER A 625 4.22 -21.76 2.95
C SER A 625 4.95 -23.10 2.95
N ARG A 626 4.71 -23.93 3.96
CA ARG A 626 5.26 -25.29 4.00
C ARG A 626 4.83 -26.04 2.72
N PRO A 627 5.75 -26.66 1.96
CA PRO A 627 5.38 -27.45 0.78
C PRO A 627 4.33 -28.51 1.14
N GLN A 628 3.29 -28.64 0.31
CA GLN A 628 2.27 -29.66 0.48
C GLN A 628 2.77 -30.99 -0.11
N GLY A 629 2.54 -32.10 0.58
CA GLY A 629 2.93 -33.45 0.15
C GLY A 629 4.08 -34.06 0.96
N ASN A 630 4.53 -35.25 0.54
CA ASN A 630 5.60 -35.97 1.20
C ASN A 630 6.96 -35.36 0.85
N LEU A 631 7.78 -35.03 1.86
CA LEU A 631 9.16 -34.58 1.66
C LEU A 631 10.13 -35.72 1.98
N PRO A 632 11.10 -36.04 1.11
CA PRO A 632 12.22 -36.90 1.48
C PRO A 632 13.00 -36.26 2.63
N ALA A 633 13.36 -37.06 3.64
CA ALA A 633 14.12 -36.58 4.80
C ALA A 633 15.27 -37.53 5.15
N VAL A 634 16.36 -36.95 5.66
CA VAL A 634 17.49 -37.66 6.25
C VAL A 634 17.41 -37.51 7.75
N VAL A 635 17.48 -38.61 8.48
CA VAL A 635 17.65 -38.63 9.93
C VAL A 635 19.08 -39.06 10.22
N GLU A 636 19.87 -38.18 10.84
CA GLU A 636 21.26 -38.46 11.17
C GLU A 636 21.51 -38.32 12.66
N LYS A 637 22.19 -39.31 13.23
CA LYS A 637 22.68 -39.27 14.61
C LYS A 637 24.03 -38.58 14.62
N ILE A 638 24.18 -37.51 15.38
CA ILE A 638 25.44 -36.84 15.63
C ILE A 638 25.92 -37.12 17.05
N GLU A 639 27.20 -37.44 17.21
CA GLU A 639 27.87 -37.54 18.51
C GLU A 639 28.93 -36.44 18.60
N TYR A 640 28.89 -35.63 19.66
CA TYR A 640 29.84 -34.54 19.89
C TYR A 640 30.28 -34.52 21.36
N TRP A 641 31.42 -33.89 21.64
CA TRP A 641 31.98 -33.81 22.99
C TRP A 641 31.96 -32.38 23.50
N THR A 642 31.48 -32.24 24.73
CA THR A 642 31.45 -30.99 25.51
C THR A 642 32.29 -31.19 26.77
N GLN A 643 32.44 -30.14 27.59
CA GLN A 643 33.06 -30.28 28.92
C GLN A 643 32.31 -31.26 29.84
N GLN A 644 31.00 -31.44 29.63
CA GLN A 644 30.17 -32.40 30.38
C GLN A 644 30.30 -33.84 29.85
N GLY A 645 31.15 -34.08 28.84
CA GLY A 645 31.35 -35.38 28.22
C GLY A 645 30.65 -35.53 26.86
N ARG A 646 30.45 -36.78 26.45
CA ARG A 646 29.90 -37.14 25.14
C ARG A 646 28.38 -36.93 25.11
N GLN A 647 27.93 -36.11 24.17
CA GLN A 647 26.52 -35.83 23.89
C GLN A 647 26.08 -36.54 22.60
N ARG A 648 24.77 -36.77 22.48
CA ARG A 648 24.16 -37.41 21.31
C ARG A 648 22.91 -36.65 20.91
N LEU A 649 22.78 -36.40 19.61
CA LEU A 649 21.63 -35.71 19.04
C LEU A 649 21.17 -36.38 17.76
N TYR A 650 19.87 -36.47 17.51
CA TYR A 650 19.34 -36.79 16.17
C TYR A 650 18.85 -35.51 15.48
N LEU A 651 19.28 -35.32 14.24
CA LEU A 651 18.84 -34.24 13.36
C LEU A 651 18.04 -34.82 12.20
N VAL A 652 16.94 -34.18 11.87
CA VAL A 652 16.13 -34.48 10.69
C VAL A 652 16.23 -33.31 9.73
N VAL A 653 16.66 -33.56 8.49
CA VAL A 653 16.69 -32.57 7.41
C VAL A 653 15.77 -33.04 6.30
N SER A 654 14.74 -32.25 5.99
CA SER A 654 13.79 -32.53 4.91
C SER A 654 14.17 -31.74 3.65
N PHE A 655 13.99 -32.35 2.50
CA PHE A 655 14.39 -31.82 1.20
C PHE A 655 13.19 -31.68 0.28
N LEU A 656 13.14 -30.58 -0.45
CA LEU A 656 12.18 -30.30 -1.51
C LEU A 656 12.82 -30.67 -2.86
N PRO A 657 12.24 -31.62 -3.61
CA PRO A 657 12.65 -31.88 -4.99
C PRO A 657 12.36 -30.66 -5.87
N LEU A 658 13.32 -30.26 -6.70
CA LEU A 658 13.17 -29.21 -7.69
C LEU A 658 13.00 -29.82 -9.09
N ASP A 659 12.35 -29.10 -9.99
CA ASP A 659 12.05 -29.56 -11.36
C ASP A 659 13.31 -29.86 -12.20
N ASP A 660 14.45 -29.29 -11.82
CA ASP A 660 15.77 -29.51 -12.44
C ASP A 660 16.52 -30.73 -11.89
N GLY A 661 15.85 -31.54 -11.04
CA GLY A 661 16.41 -32.75 -10.43
C GLY A 661 17.28 -32.50 -9.20
N ARG A 662 17.49 -31.24 -8.79
CA ARG A 662 18.20 -30.91 -7.55
C ARG A 662 17.26 -31.03 -6.34
N GLU A 663 17.83 -31.24 -5.16
CA GLU A 663 17.09 -31.25 -3.90
C GLU A 663 17.49 -30.05 -3.02
N ARG A 664 16.50 -29.30 -2.53
CA ARG A 664 16.69 -28.14 -1.66
C ARG A 664 16.32 -28.49 -0.22
N ALA A 665 17.28 -28.41 0.70
CA ALA A 665 16.98 -28.54 2.14
C ALA A 665 16.01 -27.44 2.57
N ILE A 666 14.88 -27.82 3.16
CA ILE A 666 13.76 -26.91 3.43
C ILE A 666 13.30 -26.89 4.88
N GLU A 667 13.48 -28.00 5.61
CA GLU A 667 13.09 -28.07 7.02
C GLU A 667 14.10 -28.83 7.87
N PHE A 668 14.25 -28.39 9.12
CA PHE A 668 15.20 -28.92 10.09
C PHE A 668 14.46 -29.19 11.39
N PHE A 669 14.60 -30.39 11.93
CA PHE A 669 13.96 -30.79 13.18
C PHE A 669 14.90 -31.59 14.06
N MET A 670 14.57 -31.60 15.35
CA MET A 670 15.13 -32.50 16.33
C MET A 670 13.96 -33.32 16.92
N PRO A 671 14.01 -34.66 16.91
CA PRO A 671 12.93 -35.50 17.44
C PRO A 671 12.62 -35.21 18.91
N VAL A 672 11.33 -35.22 19.26
CA VAL A 672 10.83 -35.01 20.62
C VAL A 672 11.27 -36.19 21.51
N GLY A 673 11.79 -35.91 22.71
CA GLY A 673 12.21 -36.93 23.69
C GLY A 673 13.70 -37.00 24.01
N GLN A 674 14.53 -36.11 23.43
CA GLN A 674 15.95 -36.00 23.77
C GLN A 674 16.14 -34.96 24.88
N SER A 675 16.28 -35.41 26.14
CA SER A 675 16.44 -34.55 27.31
C SER A 675 17.89 -34.12 27.49
N VAL A 676 18.26 -32.99 26.92
CA VAL A 676 19.54 -32.31 27.19
C VAL A 676 19.23 -30.87 27.61
N GLU A 677 20.04 -30.28 28.51
CA GLU A 677 19.89 -28.87 28.95
C GLU A 677 19.77 -27.90 27.76
N SER A 678 20.37 -28.29 26.63
CA SER A 678 20.45 -27.53 25.40
C SER A 678 19.25 -27.65 24.43
N GLN A 679 18.23 -28.45 24.78
CA GLN A 679 17.15 -28.81 23.85
C GLN A 679 16.32 -27.61 23.36
N GLN A 680 16.04 -26.63 24.22
CA GLN A 680 15.16 -25.49 23.89
C GLN A 680 15.77 -24.57 22.83
N TRP A 681 17.05 -24.24 22.97
CA TRP A 681 17.74 -23.35 22.03
C TRP A 681 18.09 -24.08 20.71
N ILE A 682 18.38 -25.39 20.75
CA ILE A 682 18.54 -26.20 19.52
C ILE A 682 17.22 -26.21 18.75
N THR A 683 16.10 -26.49 19.43
CA THR A 683 14.77 -26.51 18.80
C THR A 683 14.41 -25.15 18.20
N SER A 684 14.67 -24.06 18.92
CA SER A 684 14.48 -22.70 18.41
C SER A 684 15.32 -22.43 17.15
N SER A 685 16.60 -22.82 17.19
CA SER A 685 17.53 -22.67 16.06
C SER A 685 17.05 -23.46 14.83
N MET A 686 16.56 -24.69 15.01
CA MET A 686 16.03 -25.51 13.90
C MET A 686 14.78 -24.88 13.26
N ARG A 687 13.89 -24.27 14.06
CA ARG A 687 12.73 -23.55 13.55
C ARG A 687 13.12 -22.30 12.75
N LEU A 688 14.07 -21.52 13.26
CA LEU A 688 14.62 -20.36 12.56
C LEU A 688 15.36 -20.75 11.29
N LEU A 689 16.10 -21.86 11.31
CA LEU A 689 16.81 -22.38 10.14
C LEU A 689 15.84 -22.85 9.04
N SER A 690 14.71 -23.45 9.43
CA SER A 690 13.63 -23.82 8.49
C SER A 690 12.96 -22.59 7.87
N LEU A 691 12.87 -21.47 8.61
CA LEU A 691 12.43 -20.20 8.06
C LEU A 691 13.46 -19.62 7.07
N ALA A 692 14.75 -19.65 7.43
CA ALA A 692 15.83 -19.18 6.58
C ALA A 692 15.95 -19.98 5.27
N ALA A 693 15.74 -21.29 5.33
CA ALA A 693 15.71 -22.15 4.16
C ALA A 693 14.56 -21.82 3.21
N ARG A 694 13.36 -21.59 3.75
CA ARG A 694 12.21 -21.13 2.95
C ARG A 694 12.42 -19.74 2.36
N GLY A 695 13.09 -18.84 3.10
CA GLY A 695 13.44 -17.50 2.63
C GLY A 695 14.58 -17.43 1.59
N GLY A 696 15.23 -18.56 1.25
CA GLY A 696 16.27 -18.59 0.22
C GLY A 696 17.67 -18.18 0.68
N PHE A 697 17.93 -18.12 1.99
CA PHE A 697 19.22 -17.67 2.56
C PHE A 697 19.84 -18.68 3.56
N LEU A 698 19.56 -19.97 3.38
CA LEU A 698 20.06 -21.06 4.24
C LEU A 698 21.59 -21.04 4.44
N GLU A 699 22.35 -20.88 3.35
CA GLU A 699 23.83 -20.90 3.40
C GLU A 699 24.38 -19.80 4.31
N ARG A 700 23.80 -18.59 4.21
CA ARG A 700 24.16 -17.47 5.08
C ARG A 700 23.78 -17.73 6.53
N ALA A 701 22.59 -18.28 6.78
CA ALA A 701 22.15 -18.64 8.12
C ALA A 701 23.06 -19.68 8.78
N LEU A 702 23.46 -20.73 8.05
CA LEU A 702 24.43 -21.73 8.53
C LEU A 702 25.79 -21.10 8.78
N ALA A 703 26.28 -20.22 7.90
CA ALA A 703 27.55 -19.52 8.07
C ALA A 703 27.56 -18.59 9.29
N ASP A 704 26.43 -17.94 9.61
CA ASP A 704 26.30 -17.10 10.81
C ASP A 704 26.15 -17.95 12.09
N MET A 705 25.45 -19.10 12.02
CA MET A 705 25.42 -20.06 13.14
C MET A 705 26.81 -20.61 13.48
N ARG A 706 27.70 -20.80 12.50
CA ARG A 706 29.10 -21.23 12.71
C ARG A 706 29.93 -20.22 13.54
N LYS A 707 29.47 -18.97 13.67
CA LYS A 707 30.13 -17.89 14.43
C LYS A 707 29.62 -17.76 15.86
N VAL A 708 28.58 -18.51 16.24
CA VAL A 708 28.03 -18.46 17.60
C VAL A 708 29.05 -19.05 18.57
N ALA A 709 29.43 -18.27 19.57
CA ALA A 709 30.35 -18.68 20.63
C ALA A 709 29.63 -18.73 21.99
N TRP A 710 30.10 -19.59 22.89
CA TRP A 710 29.61 -19.72 24.25
C TRP A 710 30.79 -19.81 25.24
N ASP A 711 30.70 -19.11 26.38
CA ASP A 711 31.50 -19.31 27.61
C ASP A 711 31.63 -20.74 28.20
N ARG A 712 30.80 -21.74 27.81
CA ARG A 712 30.90 -23.14 28.31
C ARG A 712 32.00 -23.97 27.64
N GLY A 713 32.82 -23.33 26.82
CA GLY A 713 34.00 -23.92 26.18
C GLY A 713 33.71 -24.63 24.86
N PRO A 714 34.78 -25.06 24.16
CA PRO A 714 34.67 -25.54 22.79
C PRO A 714 34.03 -26.93 22.72
N VAL A 715 33.31 -27.15 21.62
CA VAL A 715 32.60 -28.40 21.32
C VAL A 715 33.36 -29.16 20.23
N ARG A 716 33.67 -30.43 20.47
CA ARG A 716 34.39 -31.27 19.50
C ARG A 716 33.41 -32.07 18.65
N LEU A 717 33.49 -31.91 17.33
CA LEU A 717 32.67 -32.65 16.36
C LEU A 717 33.36 -32.71 15.01
N GLY A 718 33.56 -33.92 14.48
CA GLY A 718 34.21 -34.19 13.20
C GLY A 718 35.73 -34.11 13.21
N THR A 719 36.33 -34.39 12.05
CA THR A 719 37.77 -34.30 11.82
C THR A 719 38.09 -33.32 10.69
N TYR A 720 39.32 -32.79 10.72
CA TYR A 720 39.92 -32.03 9.64
C TYR A 720 41.04 -32.87 9.03
N ALA A 721 40.99 -33.06 7.70
CA ALA A 721 42.03 -33.73 6.94
C ALA A 721 43.10 -32.70 6.55
N LYS A 722 44.33 -32.91 7.00
CA LYS A 722 45.47 -32.14 6.53
C LYS A 722 45.86 -32.52 5.10
N ALA A 723 46.65 -31.66 4.46
CA ALA A 723 47.21 -31.91 3.13
C ALA A 723 48.07 -33.19 3.05
N ASP A 724 48.65 -33.61 4.18
CA ASP A 724 49.43 -34.85 4.32
C ASP A 724 48.54 -36.10 4.59
N GLY A 725 47.22 -35.95 4.59
CA GLY A 725 46.24 -37.00 4.87
C GLY A 725 45.96 -37.24 6.36
N THR A 726 46.66 -36.55 7.27
CA THR A 726 46.45 -36.70 8.72
C THR A 726 45.09 -36.15 9.13
N GLN A 727 44.31 -36.96 9.85
CA GLN A 727 43.02 -36.56 10.42
C GLN A 727 43.25 -36.02 11.84
N VAL A 728 42.80 -34.78 12.10
CA VAL A 728 42.85 -34.17 13.44
C VAL A 728 41.44 -33.81 13.92
N PRO A 729 41.13 -33.88 15.21
CA PRO A 729 39.80 -33.51 15.72
C PRO A 729 39.48 -32.03 15.50
N LEU A 730 38.24 -31.73 15.11
CA LEU A 730 37.73 -30.38 14.89
C LEU A 730 36.96 -29.86 16.11
N TRP A 731 37.20 -28.60 16.46
CA TRP A 731 36.59 -27.90 17.58
C TRP A 731 35.79 -26.68 17.11
N HIS A 732 34.64 -26.45 17.76
CA HIS A 732 33.66 -25.43 17.46
C HIS A 732 33.42 -24.56 18.69
N ASP A 733 33.07 -23.28 18.53
CA ASP A 733 32.94 -22.35 19.67
C ASP A 733 31.66 -22.54 20.50
N SER A 734 30.71 -23.32 19.99
CA SER A 734 29.45 -23.65 20.68
C SER A 734 28.82 -24.90 20.07
N GLU A 735 27.83 -25.46 20.77
CA GLU A 735 27.01 -26.55 20.23
C GLU A 735 26.20 -26.08 19.00
N VAL A 736 25.79 -24.81 18.92
CA VAL A 736 25.14 -24.22 17.72
C VAL A 736 26.06 -24.29 16.50
N ALA A 737 27.33 -23.90 16.68
CA ALA A 737 28.32 -23.91 15.61
C ALA A 737 28.68 -25.34 15.15
N ALA A 738 28.70 -26.30 16.08
CA ALA A 738 28.87 -27.71 15.79
C ALA A 738 27.66 -28.30 15.02
N ILE A 739 26.43 -27.96 15.44
CA ILE A 739 25.20 -28.40 14.75
C ILE A 739 25.12 -27.82 13.34
N ALA A 740 25.48 -26.54 13.15
CA ALA A 740 25.55 -25.94 11.81
C ALA A 740 26.53 -26.69 10.90
N TYR A 741 27.70 -27.06 11.44
CA TYR A 741 28.68 -27.88 10.72
C TYR A 741 28.15 -29.28 10.38
N ALA A 742 27.43 -29.93 11.29
CA ALA A 742 26.77 -31.21 11.00
C ALA A 742 25.75 -31.07 9.86
N ILE A 743 24.88 -30.07 9.91
CA ILE A 743 23.85 -29.83 8.90
C ILE A 743 24.48 -29.56 7.53
N GLN A 744 25.56 -28.77 7.47
CA GLN A 744 26.31 -28.55 6.23
C GLN A 744 26.82 -29.88 5.65
N ASN A 745 27.40 -30.77 6.48
CA ASN A 745 27.85 -32.08 6.02
C ASN A 745 26.68 -32.99 5.58
N ILE A 746 25.54 -32.96 6.27
CA ILE A 746 24.34 -33.72 5.84
C ILE A 746 23.90 -33.28 4.45
N ILE A 747 23.84 -31.97 4.20
CA ILE A 747 23.43 -31.39 2.91
C ILE A 747 24.45 -31.74 1.82
N SER A 748 25.75 -31.55 2.08
CA SER A 748 26.82 -31.87 1.11
C SER A 748 26.84 -33.36 0.76
N ARG A 749 26.70 -34.25 1.75
CA ARG A 749 26.63 -35.70 1.50
C ARG A 749 25.40 -36.07 0.66
N ARG A 750 24.26 -35.42 0.90
CA ARG A 750 23.04 -35.59 0.09
C ARG A 750 23.22 -35.11 -1.35
N ARG A 751 24.08 -34.12 -1.58
CA ARG A 751 24.47 -33.64 -2.93
C ARG A 751 25.55 -34.49 -3.59
N GLY A 752 26.09 -35.51 -2.92
CA GLY A 752 27.20 -36.32 -3.42
C GLY A 752 28.56 -35.60 -3.37
N GLU A 753 28.66 -34.52 -2.59
CA GLU A 753 29.92 -33.78 -2.40
C GLU A 753 30.83 -34.53 -1.40
N PRO A 754 32.16 -34.47 -1.57
CA PRO A 754 33.09 -35.04 -0.60
C PRO A 754 32.95 -34.32 0.76
N VAL A 755 32.72 -35.10 1.81
CA VAL A 755 32.50 -34.61 3.19
C VAL A 755 33.52 -35.18 4.15
N ALA A 756 33.86 -34.40 5.18
CA ALA A 756 34.74 -34.86 6.25
C ALA A 756 34.00 -35.84 7.18
N ALA A 757 34.74 -36.78 7.78
CA ALA A 757 34.17 -37.73 8.73
C ALA A 757 33.65 -36.99 9.97
N LEU A 758 32.40 -37.29 10.37
CA LEU A 758 31.78 -36.72 11.57
C LEU A 758 32.14 -37.50 12.85
N ASP A 759 32.56 -38.77 12.70
CA ASP A 759 32.82 -39.68 13.81
C ASP A 759 34.34 -39.85 14.04
N PRO A 760 34.88 -39.46 15.21
CA PRO A 760 36.30 -39.65 15.52
C PRO A 760 36.65 -41.10 15.88
N ALA A 761 35.69 -42.02 15.99
CA ALA A 761 35.95 -43.42 16.37
C ALA A 761 36.61 -44.26 15.27
N GLU A 762 36.63 -43.80 14.01
CA GLU A 762 37.26 -44.50 12.88
C GLU A 762 38.58 -43.86 12.42
N ALA A 763 39.11 -42.86 13.14
CA ALA A 763 40.43 -42.34 12.83
C ALA A 763 41.51 -43.39 13.18
N PRO A 764 42.41 -43.76 12.25
CA PRO A 764 43.57 -44.60 12.60
C PRO A 764 44.37 -43.90 13.72
N PRO A 765 44.98 -44.66 14.65
CA PRO A 765 45.67 -44.08 15.80
C PRO A 765 46.75 -43.10 15.31
N VAL A 766 46.59 -41.82 15.67
CA VAL A 766 47.60 -40.81 15.40
C VAL A 766 48.86 -41.18 16.19
N SER A 767 49.97 -41.28 15.46
CA SER A 767 51.30 -41.58 15.98
C SER A 767 51.65 -40.73 17.19
N THR A 768 52.21 -41.39 18.20
CA THR A 768 52.69 -40.88 19.48
C THR A 768 53.84 -39.87 19.33
N ALA A 769 53.53 -38.63 18.93
CA ALA A 769 54.53 -37.55 18.91
C ALA A 769 53.97 -36.13 19.09
N LEU A 770 52.73 -35.96 19.57
CA LEU A 770 52.23 -34.65 20.00
C LEU A 770 52.47 -34.49 21.52
N PRO A 771 53.17 -33.43 21.97
CA PRO A 771 53.28 -33.06 23.39
C PRO A 771 51.88 -32.91 24.03
N GLN A 772 51.81 -32.98 25.37
CA GLN A 772 50.58 -32.68 26.11
C GLN A 772 49.94 -31.38 25.59
N THR A 773 48.62 -31.41 25.34
CA THR A 773 47.89 -30.26 24.81
C THR A 773 48.02 -29.10 25.78
N MET A 774 48.67 -28.02 25.35
CA MET A 774 48.84 -26.80 26.12
C MET A 774 47.72 -25.82 25.77
N ALA A 775 47.16 -25.15 26.79
CA ALA A 775 46.16 -24.10 26.57
C ALA A 775 46.80 -22.90 25.87
N GLY A 776 46.12 -22.39 24.84
CA GLY A 776 46.61 -21.29 24.02
C GLY A 776 45.48 -20.53 23.32
N ARG A 777 45.84 -19.67 22.36
CA ARG A 777 44.88 -18.97 21.50
C ARG A 777 44.12 -19.97 20.62
N LYS A 778 43.01 -19.56 20.03
CA LYS A 778 42.25 -20.38 19.10
C LYS A 778 43.07 -20.67 17.84
N CYS A 779 43.22 -21.95 17.51
CA CYS A 779 43.87 -22.40 16.29
C CYS A 779 42.97 -22.14 15.08
N PRO A 780 43.47 -21.49 14.00
CA PRO A 780 42.67 -21.21 12.81
C PRO A 780 42.33 -22.47 11.99
N GLU A 781 43.10 -23.56 12.12
CA GLU A 781 42.84 -24.82 11.41
C GLU A 781 41.84 -25.72 12.15
N CYS A 782 42.18 -26.16 13.36
CA CYS A 782 41.37 -27.16 14.07
C CYS A 782 40.37 -26.55 15.06
N GLY A 783 40.39 -25.23 15.27
CA GLY A 783 39.52 -24.53 16.24
C GLY A 783 39.89 -24.75 17.71
N ALA A 784 40.86 -25.62 18.02
CA ALA A 784 41.28 -25.87 19.40
C ALA A 784 41.92 -24.63 20.02
N HIS A 785 41.65 -24.36 21.29
CA HIS A 785 42.31 -23.30 22.08
C HIS A 785 43.68 -23.79 22.56
N ALA A 786 44.56 -24.08 21.60
CA ALA A 786 45.84 -24.76 21.80
C ALA A 786 46.96 -24.17 20.93
N LEU A 787 46.79 -22.95 20.40
CA LEU A 787 47.79 -22.22 19.62
C LEU A 787 48.72 -21.45 20.57
N ILE A 788 49.99 -21.85 20.63
CA ILE A 788 51.02 -21.28 21.49
C ILE A 788 52.17 -20.72 20.65
N ARG A 789 53.06 -19.91 21.25
CA ARG A 789 54.30 -19.49 20.59
C ARG A 789 55.37 -20.55 20.86
N LYS A 790 55.91 -21.18 19.82
CA LYS A 790 57.00 -22.15 19.90
C LYS A 790 58.05 -21.83 18.83
N ASP A 791 59.31 -21.68 19.25
CA ASP A 791 60.44 -21.40 18.36
C ASP A 791 60.23 -20.16 17.46
N GLY A 792 59.60 -19.12 18.00
CA GLY A 792 59.28 -17.87 17.28
C GLY A 792 58.03 -17.92 16.40
N CYS A 793 57.42 -19.08 16.22
CA CYS A 793 56.21 -19.25 15.41
C CYS A 793 54.98 -19.54 16.25
N ASP A 794 53.81 -19.14 15.76
CA ASP A 794 52.55 -19.69 16.27
C ASP A 794 52.50 -21.19 15.93
N TRP A 795 52.33 -22.05 16.92
CA TRP A 795 52.27 -23.51 16.76
C TRP A 795 51.11 -24.08 17.58
N CYS A 796 50.29 -24.92 16.97
CA CYS A 796 49.16 -25.55 17.67
C CYS A 796 49.55 -26.89 18.29
N SER A 797 49.47 -27.03 19.60
CA SER A 797 49.78 -28.30 20.27
C SER A 797 48.73 -29.40 20.06
N ASN A 798 47.55 -29.05 19.54
CA ASN A 798 46.48 -30.02 19.27
C ASN A 798 46.56 -30.62 17.85
N CYS A 799 46.77 -29.77 16.83
CA CYS A 799 46.83 -30.24 15.44
C CYS A 799 48.20 -30.10 14.79
N GLY A 800 49.18 -29.45 15.42
CA GLY A 800 50.50 -29.20 14.83
C GLY A 800 50.52 -28.12 13.73
N HIS A 801 49.48 -27.28 13.62
CA HIS A 801 49.48 -26.10 12.74
C HIS A 801 50.66 -25.19 13.05
N ILE A 802 51.35 -24.67 12.02
CA ILE A 802 52.37 -23.63 12.15
C ILE A 802 51.83 -22.37 11.46
N GLY A 803 51.59 -21.32 12.25
CA GLY A 803 51.11 -20.02 11.82
C GLY A 803 52.27 -19.04 11.61
N ALA A 804 52.00 -17.74 11.83
CA ALA A 804 52.98 -16.69 11.61
C ALA A 804 54.22 -16.85 12.51
N CYS A 805 55.40 -16.78 11.89
CA CYS A 805 56.69 -16.68 12.57
C CYS A 805 57.09 -15.21 12.73
N GLY A 806 57.54 -14.82 13.92
CA GLY A 806 58.00 -13.47 14.19
C GLY A 806 58.91 -13.35 15.39
#